data_AF-A0A7C1SBZ9-F1
#
_entry.id   AF-A0A7C1SBZ9-F1
#
_cell.length_a   1.000
_cell.length_b   1.000
_cell.length_c   1.000
_cell.angle_alpha   90.00
_cell.angle_beta   90.00
_cell.angle_gamma   90.00
#
_symmetry.space_group_name_H-M   'P 1'
#
loop_
_entity.id
_entity.type
_entity.pdbx_description
1 polymer ?
#
loop_
_entity_poly.entity_id
_entity_poly.type
_entity_poly.pdbx_seq_one_letter_code
_entity_poly.pdbx_strand_id
1 'polypeptide(L)'
;MKNQFPIRPVIIIFLAGLNISRLFPSAVCAPPIKIILSSRLKPDEPRIASEVRNICSLFSSWFGPPPDSSGALIITDNPEYSSGAGGHQIAVNSPPVPFTRLLERELAQEIARYWFAAGRFSDPLLLYGLPAYATNRYLETVYGTSNLIDLPGVSAFISGLSEHYLHRVYYYLAATNNLTFPVTEPQPDTGPFLTDAVLRAQTALLLKALEKRLGTAVMDSTIRQFRQRYLNNTGSAGLPAFLACLTAIAGPKQEVLINTLFKQDGRNDLKICRLRHQGQNLHIDLSARYPLNLPVRIKTEFTDRTVRIDTVLLNHSATISIPAVKKVRRMILDPDTSVLEPDRWNNICPRQLRTGFLFALPDFEAYQLFYGPWFWYDNYRGFQPGIWFQGRRFIDAGPVRGAHNWTLIQNYASKKSDWHTGISYQTPLLFYPVRLRLYLAGDNSFRDRGIKLYLTSEFSRPFRLPRNEIQLGYRLYELLDTTGRDPRAWNRARIAEIRSRLYRTHKTPVLAVQHELTCAQGLKPLLSQYTYTRASLVENITITPANLLPVSIRIFAGAVAGLVPLQEKFYLSGGLSYTPEEPVSWAYEGMASGQEHWHYDGDANCRGYYGLYRSGRFGWGVNIHLLPRTAWRFPLSAIQPFIDFGNVADTLQLRSLKPVFDAGIRLKLGPLYADFPFWKSAPEPGENRLAFRWSLGFKLTGLISGI
;
A
#
# COMPACT_ATOMS: atom_id res chain seq x y z
N MET A 1 -32.69 38.71 -23.79
CA MET A 1 -31.42 38.91 -24.52
C MET A 1 -30.64 37.60 -24.48
N LYS A 2 -30.59 36.91 -25.62
CA LYS A 2 -29.90 35.62 -25.81
C LYS A 2 -28.50 35.91 -26.37
N ASN A 3 -27.44 35.64 -25.61
CA ASN A 3 -26.09 35.57 -26.15
C ASN A 3 -25.67 34.09 -26.21
N GLN A 4 -25.73 33.54 -27.43
CA GLN A 4 -25.12 32.27 -27.78
C GLN A 4 -23.64 32.52 -28.11
N PHE A 5 -22.73 31.91 -27.35
CA PHE A 5 -21.33 31.75 -27.76
C PHE A 5 -21.17 30.38 -28.43
N PRO A 6 -20.59 30.28 -29.63
CA PRO A 6 -20.34 29.00 -30.28
C PRO A 6 -19.06 28.37 -29.72
N ILE A 7 -19.18 27.20 -29.09
CA ILE A 7 -18.05 26.33 -28.78
C ILE A 7 -17.65 25.65 -30.10
N ARG A 8 -16.48 26.02 -30.63
CA ARG A 8 -15.84 25.28 -31.74
C ARG A 8 -15.29 23.95 -31.22
N PRO A 9 -15.49 22.82 -31.91
CA PRO A 9 -14.76 21.60 -31.60
C PRO A 9 -13.29 21.77 -32.03
N VAL A 10 -12.37 21.68 -31.07
CA VAL A 10 -10.95 21.53 -31.36
C VAL A 10 -10.72 20.09 -31.77
N ILE A 11 -10.60 19.87 -33.08
CA ILE A 11 -10.12 18.61 -33.66
C ILE A 11 -8.62 18.57 -33.42
N ILE A 12 -8.17 17.83 -32.40
CA ILE A 12 -6.75 17.51 -32.21
C ILE A 12 -6.43 16.34 -33.13
N ILE A 13 -5.75 16.64 -34.23
CA ILE A 13 -5.21 15.65 -35.16
C ILE A 13 -4.05 14.92 -34.45
N PHE A 14 -4.22 13.63 -34.20
CA PHE A 14 -3.15 12.74 -33.76
C PHE A 14 -2.18 12.50 -34.92
N LEU A 15 -1.03 13.17 -34.90
CA LEU A 15 0.13 12.73 -35.67
C LEU A 15 0.83 11.60 -34.89
N ALA A 16 0.44 10.37 -35.22
CA ALA A 16 1.21 9.18 -34.89
C ALA A 16 2.52 9.19 -35.69
N GLY A 17 3.63 8.88 -35.02
CA GLY A 17 4.87 8.52 -35.69
C GLY A 17 6.12 9.16 -35.11
N LEU A 18 6.75 8.49 -34.14
CA LEU A 18 8.20 8.47 -34.04
C LEU A 18 8.63 7.06 -33.65
N ASN A 19 9.01 6.32 -34.68
CA ASN A 19 9.46 4.94 -34.66
C ASN A 19 10.91 4.92 -34.17
N ILE A 20 11.12 4.70 -32.86
CA ILE A 20 12.46 4.48 -32.29
C ILE A 20 12.83 3.01 -32.51
N SER A 21 13.18 2.66 -33.75
CA SER A 21 13.71 1.34 -34.11
C SER A 21 15.02 1.41 -34.90
N ARG A 22 15.73 2.54 -34.88
CA ARG A 22 17.00 2.70 -35.61
C ARG A 22 18.06 3.44 -34.81
N LEU A 23 18.57 2.84 -33.74
CA LEU A 23 19.87 3.24 -33.14
C LEU A 23 20.55 2.05 -32.42
N PHE A 24 20.65 0.88 -33.06
CA PHE A 24 21.62 -0.13 -32.60
C PHE A 24 22.25 -0.84 -33.81
N PRO A 25 23.59 -0.97 -33.86
CA PRO A 25 24.23 -1.77 -34.89
C PRO A 25 23.80 -3.23 -34.72
N SER A 26 23.25 -3.79 -35.79
CA SER A 26 23.02 -5.22 -35.95
C SER A 26 24.36 -5.94 -35.97
N ALA A 27 24.64 -6.72 -34.92
CA ALA A 27 25.33 -8.02 -34.93
C ALA A 27 26.15 -8.26 -33.64
N VAL A 28 25.52 -8.91 -32.65
CA VAL A 28 26.12 -10.01 -31.87
C VAL A 28 24.98 -10.99 -31.57
N CYS A 29 25.12 -12.25 -31.98
CA CYS A 29 24.12 -13.31 -31.82
C CYS A 29 23.52 -13.33 -30.39
N ALA A 30 22.23 -13.02 -30.28
CA ALA A 30 21.47 -13.28 -29.06
C ALA A 30 21.40 -14.81 -28.84
N PRO A 31 21.56 -15.30 -27.60
CA PRO A 31 21.38 -16.73 -27.32
C PRO A 31 19.97 -17.17 -27.71
N PRO A 32 19.79 -18.38 -28.26
CA PRO A 32 18.48 -18.91 -28.60
C PRO A 32 17.77 -19.35 -27.31
N ILE A 33 17.25 -18.38 -26.53
CA ILE A 33 16.29 -18.69 -25.48
C ILE A 33 15.01 -19.15 -26.17
N LYS A 34 14.70 -20.43 -26.06
CA LYS A 34 13.46 -20.99 -26.61
C LYS A 34 12.29 -20.53 -25.74
N ILE A 35 11.37 -19.77 -26.31
CA ILE A 35 10.20 -19.26 -25.60
C ILE A 35 9.07 -20.29 -25.70
N ILE A 36 8.51 -20.68 -24.56
CA ILE A 36 7.37 -21.58 -24.43
C ILE A 36 6.29 -20.84 -23.65
N LEU A 37 5.16 -20.58 -24.30
CA LEU A 37 4.06 -19.81 -23.73
C LEU A 37 2.88 -20.73 -23.41
N SER A 38 2.17 -20.45 -22.31
CA SER A 38 0.83 -21.00 -22.11
C SER A 38 -0.07 -20.56 -23.28
N SER A 39 -1.09 -21.38 -23.59
CA SER A 39 -1.99 -21.12 -24.73
C SER A 39 -2.65 -19.73 -24.69
N ARG A 40 -2.80 -19.16 -23.49
CA ARG A 40 -3.41 -17.86 -23.23
C ARG A 40 -2.49 -16.68 -23.58
N LEU A 41 -1.17 -16.88 -23.58
CA LEU A 41 -0.17 -15.83 -23.84
C LEU A 41 0.37 -15.84 -25.27
N LYS A 42 -0.01 -16.83 -26.10
CA LYS A 42 0.39 -16.90 -27.51
C LYS A 42 0.18 -15.60 -28.31
N PRO A 43 -0.92 -14.83 -28.12
CA PRO A 43 -1.10 -13.56 -28.83
C PRO A 43 0.00 -12.52 -28.53
N ASP A 44 0.62 -12.58 -27.34
CA ASP A 44 1.66 -11.65 -26.90
C ASP A 44 3.09 -12.07 -27.33
N GLU A 45 3.24 -13.21 -28.01
CA GLU A 45 4.53 -13.80 -28.36
C GLU A 45 5.51 -12.84 -29.06
N PRO A 46 5.11 -12.04 -30.08
CA PRO A 46 6.04 -11.15 -30.76
C PRO A 46 6.62 -10.07 -29.84
N ARG A 47 5.77 -9.53 -28.94
CA ARG A 47 6.17 -8.52 -27.95
C ARG A 47 7.13 -9.11 -26.95
N ILE A 48 6.76 -10.23 -26.33
CA ILE A 48 7.60 -10.95 -25.35
C ILE A 48 8.95 -11.32 -25.97
N ALA A 49 8.96 -11.85 -27.20
CA ALA A 49 10.19 -12.20 -27.88
C ALA A 49 11.09 -10.98 -28.15
N SER A 50 10.49 -9.81 -28.42
CA SER A 50 11.25 -8.56 -28.57
C SER A 50 11.85 -8.09 -27.24
N GLU A 51 11.08 -8.14 -26.15
CA GLU A 51 11.54 -7.79 -24.80
C GLU A 51 12.71 -8.69 -24.38
N VAL A 52 12.57 -10.01 -24.53
CA VAL A 52 13.63 -10.99 -24.21
C VAL A 52 14.91 -10.71 -25.00
N ARG A 53 14.80 -10.42 -26.31
CA ARG A 53 15.98 -10.07 -27.14
C ARG A 53 16.68 -8.81 -26.64
N ASN A 54 15.91 -7.78 -26.29
CA ASN A 54 16.47 -6.52 -25.79
C ASN A 54 17.18 -6.72 -24.44
N ILE A 55 16.56 -7.46 -23.52
CA ILE A 55 17.15 -7.82 -22.22
C ILE A 55 18.47 -8.56 -22.43
N CYS A 56 18.46 -9.63 -23.24
CA CYS A 56 19.66 -10.43 -23.49
C CYS A 56 20.77 -9.60 -24.15
N SER A 57 20.45 -8.75 -25.13
CA SER A 57 21.43 -7.89 -25.80
C SER A 57 22.12 -6.95 -24.81
N LEU A 58 21.34 -6.27 -23.95
CA LEU A 58 21.88 -5.36 -22.96
C LEU A 58 22.69 -6.11 -21.90
N PHE A 59 22.20 -7.24 -21.39
CA PHE A 59 22.93 -8.03 -20.40
C PHE A 59 24.24 -8.61 -20.95
N SER A 60 24.24 -9.08 -22.20
CA SER A 60 25.47 -9.48 -22.89
C SER A 60 26.46 -8.33 -23.00
N SER A 61 25.98 -7.12 -23.32
CA SER A 61 26.82 -5.94 -23.41
C SER A 61 27.39 -5.49 -22.06
N TRP A 62 26.65 -5.65 -20.96
CA TRP A 62 27.11 -5.21 -19.63
C TRP A 62 27.95 -6.26 -18.93
N PHE A 63 27.47 -7.50 -18.92
CA PHE A 63 27.97 -8.56 -18.05
C PHE A 63 28.71 -9.66 -18.79
N GLY A 64 28.75 -9.63 -20.13
CA GLY A 64 29.29 -10.69 -20.98
C GLY A 64 28.25 -11.77 -21.33
N PRO A 65 28.62 -12.78 -22.13
CA PRO A 65 27.69 -13.78 -22.65
C PRO A 65 26.97 -14.57 -21.54
N PRO A 66 25.80 -15.18 -21.82
CA PRO A 66 25.10 -16.05 -20.86
C PRO A 66 25.98 -17.22 -20.41
N PRO A 67 25.66 -17.85 -19.27
CA PRO A 67 26.39 -19.03 -18.79
C PRO A 67 26.30 -20.22 -19.77
N ASP A 68 25.15 -20.45 -20.42
CA ASP A 68 25.01 -21.50 -21.44
C ASP A 68 24.53 -20.96 -22.79
N SER A 69 24.79 -21.73 -23.85
CA SER A 69 24.37 -21.44 -25.21
C SER A 69 22.90 -21.81 -25.51
N SER A 70 22.21 -22.52 -24.60
CA SER A 70 20.80 -22.90 -24.79
C SER A 70 20.03 -22.85 -23.47
N GLY A 71 19.00 -21.99 -23.40
CA GLY A 71 18.03 -21.96 -22.31
C GLY A 71 16.59 -22.00 -22.84
N ALA A 72 15.65 -22.43 -22.01
CA ALA A 72 14.22 -22.38 -22.28
C ALA A 72 13.54 -21.43 -21.31
N LEU A 73 12.75 -20.49 -21.83
CA LEU A 73 11.91 -19.58 -21.07
C LEU A 73 10.47 -20.05 -21.16
N ILE A 74 9.92 -20.46 -20.04
CA ILE A 74 8.55 -20.92 -19.87
C ILE A 74 7.77 -19.79 -19.19
N ILE A 75 6.76 -19.26 -19.87
CA ILE A 75 5.88 -18.22 -19.31
C ILE A 75 4.49 -18.81 -19.13
N THR A 76 4.02 -18.79 -17.90
CA THR A 76 2.74 -19.36 -17.49
C THR A 76 1.90 -18.33 -16.75
N ASP A 77 0.59 -18.53 -16.77
CA ASP A 77 -0.40 -17.77 -15.99
C ASP A 77 -1.05 -18.64 -14.91
N ASN A 78 -0.46 -19.81 -14.60
CA ASN A 78 -0.98 -20.71 -13.59
C ASN A 78 -0.49 -20.29 -12.19
N PRO A 79 -1.40 -19.89 -11.27
CA PRO A 79 -1.04 -19.41 -9.93
C PRO A 79 -0.37 -20.46 -9.03
N GLU A 80 -0.38 -21.74 -9.40
CA GLU A 80 0.29 -22.82 -8.66
C GLU A 80 1.81 -22.85 -8.88
N TYR A 81 2.33 -22.16 -9.91
CA TYR A 81 3.76 -22.09 -10.19
C TYR A 81 4.37 -20.79 -9.65
N SER A 82 5.55 -20.85 -9.05
CA SER A 82 6.34 -19.66 -8.71
C SER A 82 7.28 -19.30 -9.87
N SER A 83 7.52 -18.01 -10.11
CA SER A 83 8.66 -17.59 -10.94
C SER A 83 9.96 -18.15 -10.36
N GLY A 84 10.90 -18.52 -11.23
CA GLY A 84 12.19 -19.09 -10.83
C GLY A 84 13.09 -19.35 -12.01
N ALA A 85 14.40 -19.36 -11.78
CA ALA A 85 15.39 -19.73 -12.78
C ALA A 85 16.33 -20.80 -12.21
N GLY A 86 16.52 -21.89 -12.95
CA GLY A 86 17.33 -23.03 -12.52
C GLY A 86 17.77 -23.91 -13.68
N GLY A 87 19.06 -24.24 -13.75
CA GLY A 87 19.63 -24.94 -14.89
C GLY A 87 19.34 -24.20 -16.21
N HIS A 88 18.99 -24.93 -17.26
CA HIS A 88 18.62 -24.37 -18.57
C HIS A 88 17.16 -23.92 -18.67
N GLN A 89 16.46 -23.70 -17.55
CA GLN A 89 15.04 -23.32 -17.54
C GLN A 89 14.79 -22.04 -16.74
N ILE A 90 13.97 -21.17 -17.31
CA ILE A 90 13.48 -19.93 -16.70
C ILE A 90 11.96 -20.01 -16.68
N ALA A 91 11.34 -19.97 -15.52
CA ALA A 91 9.90 -19.92 -15.36
C ALA A 91 9.48 -18.52 -14.91
N VAL A 92 8.53 -17.92 -15.63
CA VAL A 92 7.92 -16.64 -15.25
C VAL A 92 6.43 -16.85 -15.06
N ASN A 93 5.95 -16.55 -13.86
CA ASN A 93 4.52 -16.53 -13.56
C ASN A 93 4.07 -15.10 -13.25
N SER A 94 3.87 -14.31 -14.31
CA SER A 94 3.36 -12.96 -14.21
C SER A 94 2.42 -12.69 -15.38
N PRO A 95 1.10 -12.55 -15.18
CA PRO A 95 0.21 -12.22 -16.27
C PRO A 95 0.48 -10.79 -16.76
N PRO A 96 0.31 -10.51 -18.06
CA PRO A 96 0.39 -9.14 -18.57
C PRO A 96 -0.71 -8.29 -17.92
N VAL A 97 -0.30 -7.21 -17.26
CA VAL A 97 -1.23 -6.22 -16.68
C VAL A 97 -1.23 -4.98 -17.57
N PRO A 98 -2.39 -4.58 -18.15
CA PRO A 98 -2.48 -3.44 -19.05
C PRO A 98 -1.83 -2.17 -18.47
N PHE A 99 -1.14 -1.42 -19.34
CA PHE A 99 -0.47 -0.17 -19.01
C PHE A 99 0.63 -0.26 -17.95
N THR A 100 1.16 -1.46 -17.70
CA THR A 100 2.30 -1.66 -16.80
C THR A 100 3.41 -2.43 -17.49
N ARG A 101 4.62 -2.34 -16.95
CA ARG A 101 5.79 -3.12 -17.38
C ARG A 101 6.13 -4.24 -16.40
N LEU A 102 5.13 -4.74 -15.65
CA LEU A 102 5.37 -5.74 -14.60
C LEU A 102 5.85 -7.09 -15.17
N LEU A 103 5.27 -7.54 -16.29
CA LEU A 103 5.75 -8.74 -16.99
C LEU A 103 7.20 -8.56 -17.47
N GLU A 104 7.50 -7.43 -18.12
CA GLU A 104 8.84 -7.14 -18.64
C GLU A 104 9.88 -7.04 -17.50
N ARG A 105 9.52 -6.41 -16.38
CA ARG A 105 10.34 -6.39 -15.16
C ARG A 105 10.63 -7.81 -14.68
N GLU A 106 9.61 -8.66 -14.57
CA GLU A 106 9.75 -10.04 -14.10
C GLU A 106 10.62 -10.87 -15.06
N LEU A 107 10.45 -10.69 -16.38
CA LEU A 107 11.30 -11.29 -17.40
C LEU A 107 12.76 -10.89 -17.22
N ALA A 108 13.04 -9.59 -17.08
CA ALA A 108 14.39 -9.09 -16.85
C ALA A 108 15.00 -9.66 -15.56
N GLN A 109 14.21 -9.79 -14.50
CA GLN A 109 14.66 -10.33 -13.22
C GLN A 109 15.00 -11.82 -13.28
N GLU A 110 14.14 -12.64 -13.89
CA GLU A 110 14.39 -14.08 -13.98
C GLU A 110 15.49 -14.41 -15.01
N ILE A 111 15.61 -13.65 -16.10
CA ILE A 111 16.76 -13.75 -17.02
C ILE A 111 18.05 -13.34 -16.32
N ALA A 112 18.02 -12.30 -15.48
CA ALA A 112 19.20 -11.90 -14.71
C ALA A 112 19.58 -12.97 -13.67
N ARG A 113 18.59 -13.62 -13.02
CA ARG A 113 18.83 -14.75 -12.12
C ARG A 113 19.48 -15.92 -12.85
N TYR A 114 19.03 -16.24 -14.06
CA TYR A 114 19.72 -17.21 -14.91
C TYR A 114 21.18 -16.80 -15.19
N TRP A 115 21.43 -15.51 -15.46
CA TRP A 115 22.77 -14.97 -15.75
C TRP A 115 23.77 -15.07 -14.59
N PHE A 116 23.29 -14.95 -13.34
CA PHE A 116 24.13 -14.84 -12.14
C PHE A 116 24.11 -16.07 -11.23
N ALA A 117 22.99 -16.80 -11.17
CA ALA A 117 22.85 -17.95 -10.28
C ALA A 117 23.07 -19.29 -10.99
N ALA A 118 22.60 -19.48 -12.23
CA ALA A 118 22.83 -20.68 -13.07
C ALA A 118 22.81 -22.04 -12.32
N GLY A 119 21.89 -22.23 -11.37
CA GLY A 119 21.79 -23.46 -10.56
C GLY A 119 22.54 -23.45 -9.20
N ARG A 120 23.18 -22.34 -8.82
CA ARG A 120 23.84 -22.12 -7.53
C ARG A 120 22.90 -21.35 -6.59
N PHE A 121 22.06 -22.08 -5.87
CA PHE A 121 20.92 -21.53 -5.13
C PHE A 121 21.21 -21.01 -3.70
N SER A 122 22.45 -21.07 -3.23
CA SER A 122 22.75 -20.82 -1.81
C SER A 122 23.15 -19.39 -1.47
N ASP A 123 23.59 -18.55 -2.43
CA ASP A 123 24.06 -17.20 -2.15
C ASP A 123 22.99 -16.12 -2.46
N PRO A 124 22.54 -15.34 -1.46
CA PRO A 124 21.50 -14.31 -1.64
C PRO A 124 21.88 -13.17 -2.60
N LEU A 125 23.16 -12.80 -2.70
CA LEU A 125 23.61 -11.77 -3.65
C LEU A 125 23.37 -12.25 -5.09
N LEU A 126 23.68 -13.51 -5.38
CA LEU A 126 23.52 -14.10 -6.71
C LEU A 126 22.05 -14.32 -7.06
N LEU A 127 21.25 -14.75 -6.08
CA LEU A 127 19.85 -15.12 -6.30
C LEU A 127 18.91 -13.91 -6.37
N TYR A 128 19.20 -12.86 -5.60
CA TYR A 128 18.32 -11.70 -5.44
C TYR A 128 19.00 -10.36 -5.75
N GLY A 129 20.20 -10.12 -5.22
CA GLY A 129 20.87 -8.83 -5.28
C GLY A 129 21.28 -8.38 -6.69
N LEU A 130 22.16 -9.15 -7.35
CA LEU A 130 22.61 -8.86 -8.72
C LEU A 130 21.46 -8.88 -9.73
N PRO A 131 20.51 -9.84 -9.69
CA PRO A 131 19.33 -9.81 -10.55
C PRO A 131 18.51 -8.53 -10.43
N ALA A 132 18.28 -8.06 -9.21
CA ALA A 132 17.51 -6.83 -8.99
C ALA A 132 18.26 -5.57 -9.43
N TYR A 133 19.58 -5.52 -9.21
CA TYR A 133 20.42 -4.44 -9.75
C TYR A 133 20.37 -4.40 -11.29
N ALA A 134 20.53 -5.55 -11.95
CA ALA A 134 20.47 -5.66 -13.41
C ALA A 134 19.09 -5.26 -13.96
N THR A 135 18.03 -5.70 -13.31
CA THR A 135 16.64 -5.34 -13.67
C THR A 135 16.40 -3.83 -13.55
N ASN A 136 16.83 -3.22 -12.45
CA ASN A 136 16.70 -1.78 -12.28
C ASN A 136 17.47 -1.01 -13.36
N ARG A 137 18.72 -1.43 -13.65
CA ARG A 137 19.53 -0.81 -14.71
C ARG A 137 18.89 -0.98 -16.11
N TYR A 138 18.34 -2.16 -16.41
CA TYR A 138 17.61 -2.42 -17.65
C TYR A 138 16.46 -1.43 -17.83
N LEU A 139 15.54 -1.38 -16.86
CA LEU A 139 14.37 -0.52 -16.93
C LEU A 139 14.72 0.97 -16.96
N GLU A 140 15.74 1.40 -16.20
CA GLU A 140 16.25 2.77 -16.25
C GLU A 140 16.85 3.13 -17.61
N THR A 141 17.56 2.19 -18.25
CA THR A 141 18.19 2.42 -19.55
C THR A 141 17.17 2.54 -20.67
N VAL A 142 16.14 1.68 -20.67
CA VAL A 142 15.16 1.63 -21.75
C VAL A 142 14.07 2.68 -21.58
N TYR A 143 13.63 2.96 -20.35
CA TYR A 143 12.45 3.78 -20.08
C TYR A 143 12.69 4.98 -19.15
N GLY A 144 13.91 5.16 -18.65
CA GLY A 144 14.25 6.25 -17.72
C GLY A 144 13.72 6.04 -16.30
N THR A 145 13.44 7.13 -15.60
CA THR A 145 13.10 7.14 -14.16
C THR A 145 11.63 6.87 -13.85
N SER A 146 10.79 6.67 -14.88
CA SER A 146 9.37 6.32 -14.75
C SER A 146 9.11 5.06 -15.57
N ASN A 147 9.63 3.94 -15.10
CA ASN A 147 9.83 2.74 -15.92
C ASN A 147 8.86 1.58 -15.63
N LEU A 148 7.85 1.77 -14.77
CA LEU A 148 6.87 0.72 -14.45
C LEU A 148 5.50 0.93 -15.06
N ILE A 149 5.17 2.14 -15.50
CA ILE A 149 3.84 2.49 -16.03
C ILE A 149 3.95 2.93 -17.48
N ASP A 150 3.05 2.43 -18.31
CA ASP A 150 2.90 2.75 -19.72
C ASP A 150 1.51 3.38 -20.01
N LEU A 151 1.21 4.50 -19.34
CA LEU A 151 -0.04 5.23 -19.49
C LEU A 151 0.21 6.60 -20.14
N PRO A 152 -0.32 6.85 -21.36
CA PRO A 152 -0.36 8.18 -21.95
C PRO A 152 -1.25 9.11 -21.10
N GLY A 153 -0.79 10.32 -20.79
CA GLY A 153 -1.62 11.39 -20.20
C GLY A 153 -1.88 11.33 -18.69
N VAL A 154 -1.76 10.17 -18.03
CA VAL A 154 -1.84 10.05 -16.55
C VAL A 154 -0.47 10.29 -15.88
N SER A 155 0.56 10.52 -16.69
CA SER A 155 1.97 10.56 -16.30
C SER A 155 2.32 11.60 -15.23
N ALA A 156 1.58 12.71 -15.08
CA ALA A 156 1.96 13.76 -14.13
C ALA A 156 1.85 13.35 -12.65
N PHE A 157 0.81 12.59 -12.26
CA PHE A 157 0.54 12.28 -10.85
C PHE A 157 1.34 11.10 -10.31
N ILE A 158 1.73 10.17 -11.19
CA ILE A 158 2.53 8.98 -10.89
C ILE A 158 3.92 9.01 -11.56
N SER A 159 4.33 10.20 -12.01
CA SER A 159 5.68 10.46 -12.53
C SER A 159 6.70 10.02 -11.48
N GLY A 160 7.69 9.24 -11.89
CA GLY A 160 8.74 8.70 -11.03
C GLY A 160 8.46 7.31 -10.48
N LEU A 161 7.33 6.66 -10.80
CA LEU A 161 7.13 5.26 -10.44
C LEU A 161 8.10 4.38 -11.25
N SER A 162 9.15 3.94 -10.57
CA SER A 162 10.22 3.11 -11.11
C SER A 162 10.54 1.96 -10.19
N GLU A 163 11.25 0.97 -10.72
CA GLU A 163 11.78 -0.13 -9.92
C GLU A 163 12.71 0.39 -8.80
N HIS A 164 13.55 1.39 -9.09
CA HIS A 164 14.35 2.07 -8.08
C HIS A 164 13.49 2.69 -6.97
N TYR A 165 12.39 3.35 -7.33
CA TYR A 165 11.45 3.91 -6.36
C TYR A 165 10.82 2.81 -5.49
N LEU A 166 10.39 1.70 -6.08
CA LEU A 166 9.84 0.56 -5.33
C LEU A 166 10.88 -0.03 -4.37
N HIS A 167 12.13 -0.23 -4.81
CA HIS A 167 13.19 -0.68 -3.92
C HIS A 167 13.41 0.28 -2.75
N ARG A 168 13.34 1.60 -2.97
CA ARG A 168 13.39 2.59 -1.87
C ARG A 168 12.21 2.44 -0.92
N VAL A 169 10.99 2.18 -1.43
CA VAL A 169 9.81 1.94 -0.58
C VAL A 169 9.99 0.66 0.25
N TYR A 170 10.40 -0.46 -0.34
CA TYR A 170 10.63 -1.70 0.40
C TYR A 170 11.73 -1.57 1.46
N TYR A 171 12.87 -0.99 1.08
CA TYR A 171 13.96 -0.73 2.01
C TYR A 171 13.50 0.22 3.13
N TYR A 172 12.81 1.32 2.80
CA TYR A 172 12.22 2.23 3.77
C TYR A 172 11.33 1.47 4.74
N LEU A 173 10.40 0.65 4.26
CA LEU A 173 9.49 -0.13 5.09
C LEU A 173 10.23 -1.06 6.05
N ALA A 174 11.26 -1.77 5.61
CA ALA A 174 12.02 -2.66 6.48
C ALA A 174 12.88 -1.89 7.49
N ALA A 175 13.64 -0.88 7.05
CA ALA A 175 14.54 -0.09 7.89
C ALA A 175 13.73 0.67 8.95
N THR A 176 12.60 1.23 8.54
CA THR A 176 11.64 1.88 9.42
C THR A 176 10.78 0.92 10.24
N ASN A 177 11.06 -0.37 10.24
CA ASN A 177 10.46 -1.29 11.20
C ASN A 177 11.53 -2.04 11.99
N ASN A 178 12.79 -1.59 11.92
CA ASN A 178 13.97 -2.25 12.49
C ASN A 178 14.09 -3.72 12.03
N LEU A 179 13.70 -4.00 10.78
CA LEU A 179 13.71 -5.35 10.21
C LEU A 179 14.90 -5.59 9.27
N THR A 180 15.65 -4.54 8.95
CA THR A 180 16.88 -4.64 8.16
C THR A 180 18.03 -5.20 8.98
N PHE A 181 18.94 -5.88 8.28
CA PHE A 181 20.19 -6.45 8.78
C PHE A 181 21.27 -6.31 7.68
N PRO A 182 22.56 -6.41 8.04
CA PRO A 182 23.63 -6.39 7.05
C PRO A 182 23.51 -7.55 6.06
N VAL A 183 23.68 -7.27 4.77
CA VAL A 183 23.61 -8.31 3.72
C VAL A 183 24.75 -9.31 3.79
N THR A 184 25.80 -9.01 4.58
CA THR A 184 26.91 -9.92 4.88
C THR A 184 26.59 -10.96 5.95
N GLU A 185 25.51 -10.79 6.71
CA GLU A 185 25.13 -11.72 7.75
C GLU A 185 24.18 -12.80 7.20
N PRO A 186 24.21 -14.03 7.76
CA PRO A 186 23.26 -15.07 7.39
C PRO A 186 21.83 -14.57 7.54
N GLN A 187 20.97 -14.89 6.57
CA GLN A 187 19.57 -14.53 6.62
C GLN A 187 18.93 -15.15 7.87
N PRO A 188 18.37 -14.35 8.80
CA PRO A 188 17.56 -14.91 9.88
C PRO A 188 16.32 -15.57 9.29
N ASP A 189 15.63 -16.43 10.06
CA ASP A 189 14.36 -17.03 9.60
C ASP A 189 13.32 -15.92 9.32
N THR A 190 13.12 -15.67 8.03
CA THR A 190 12.47 -14.45 7.55
C THR A 190 11.48 -14.76 6.45
N GLY A 191 10.24 -14.31 6.65
CA GLY A 191 9.16 -14.45 5.68
C GLY A 191 9.39 -13.64 4.40
N PRO A 192 8.52 -13.81 3.39
CA PRO A 192 8.73 -13.35 2.02
C PRO A 192 9.02 -11.85 1.88
N PHE A 193 8.39 -11.00 2.71
CA PHE A 193 8.62 -9.56 2.69
C PHE A 193 10.09 -9.18 2.92
N LEU A 194 10.81 -9.89 3.81
CA LEU A 194 12.19 -9.54 4.13
C LEU A 194 13.17 -10.02 3.06
N THR A 195 12.84 -11.09 2.34
CA THR A 195 13.55 -11.47 1.12
C THR A 195 13.48 -10.32 0.10
N ASP A 196 12.28 -9.77 -0.13
CA ASP A 196 12.11 -8.65 -1.07
C ASP A 196 12.77 -7.36 -0.56
N ALA A 197 12.61 -7.02 0.72
CA ALA A 197 13.07 -5.73 1.24
C ALA A 197 14.58 -5.67 1.53
N VAL A 198 15.17 -6.76 2.02
CA VAL A 198 16.60 -6.80 2.39
C VAL A 198 17.41 -7.42 1.25
N LEU A 199 17.13 -8.68 0.90
CA LEU A 199 17.98 -9.40 -0.05
C LEU A 199 17.89 -8.82 -1.47
N ARG A 200 16.70 -8.39 -1.89
CA ARG A 200 16.49 -7.77 -3.19
C ARG A 200 16.71 -6.25 -3.13
N ALA A 201 15.85 -5.51 -2.44
CA ALA A 201 15.83 -4.05 -2.50
C ALA A 201 17.06 -3.39 -1.86
N GLN A 202 17.41 -3.73 -0.62
CA GLN A 202 18.59 -3.16 0.05
C GLN A 202 19.88 -3.45 -0.72
N THR A 203 20.07 -4.69 -1.18
CA THR A 203 21.24 -5.07 -1.98
C THR A 203 21.31 -4.30 -3.31
N ALA A 204 20.20 -4.15 -4.03
CA ALA A 204 20.16 -3.39 -5.27
C ALA A 204 20.49 -1.90 -5.04
N LEU A 205 20.01 -1.32 -3.94
CA LEU A 205 20.34 0.06 -3.55
C LEU A 205 21.82 0.22 -3.17
N LEU A 206 22.41 -0.75 -2.47
CA LEU A 206 23.85 -0.76 -2.16
C LEU A 206 24.71 -0.82 -3.42
N LEU A 207 24.38 -1.73 -4.35
CA LEU A 207 25.09 -1.84 -5.63
C LEU A 207 24.96 -0.56 -6.45
N LYS A 208 23.80 0.11 -6.42
CA LYS A 208 23.61 1.41 -7.09
C LYS A 208 24.40 2.53 -6.41
N ALA A 209 24.49 2.54 -5.08
CA ALA A 209 25.31 3.48 -4.33
C ALA A 209 26.81 3.31 -4.67
N LEU A 210 27.27 2.06 -4.83
CA LEU A 210 28.63 1.74 -5.28
C LEU A 210 28.86 2.15 -6.74
N GLU A 211 27.92 1.89 -7.64
CA GLU A 211 27.99 2.35 -9.03
C GLU A 211 28.15 3.87 -9.10
N LYS A 212 27.40 4.63 -8.29
CA LYS A 212 27.53 6.09 -8.22
C LYS A 212 28.88 6.56 -7.67
N ARG A 213 29.47 5.82 -6.73
CA ARG A 213 30.76 6.17 -6.10
C ARG A 213 31.97 5.78 -6.96
N LEU A 214 31.92 4.61 -7.58
CA LEU A 214 33.05 3.99 -8.29
C LEU A 214 32.96 4.13 -9.82
N GLY A 215 31.76 4.41 -10.34
CA GLY A 215 31.47 4.51 -11.77
C GLY A 215 31.00 3.18 -12.38
N THR A 216 30.17 3.28 -13.41
CA THR A 216 29.60 2.13 -14.14
C THR A 216 30.68 1.24 -14.75
N ALA A 217 31.79 1.79 -15.24
CA ALA A 217 32.88 1.01 -15.83
C ALA A 217 33.55 0.06 -14.81
N VAL A 218 33.71 0.50 -13.55
CA VAL A 218 34.25 -0.33 -12.46
C VAL A 218 33.26 -1.44 -12.11
N MET A 219 31.96 -1.13 -12.04
CA MET A 219 30.92 -2.13 -11.78
C MET A 219 30.83 -3.19 -12.88
N ASP A 220 30.86 -2.78 -14.15
CA ASP A 220 30.80 -3.70 -15.29
C ASP A 220 32.02 -4.61 -15.33
N SER A 221 33.21 -4.06 -15.13
CA SER A 221 34.45 -4.82 -15.06
C SER A 221 34.42 -5.81 -13.89
N THR A 222 33.87 -5.40 -12.74
CA THR A 222 33.72 -6.25 -11.56
C THR A 222 32.82 -7.44 -11.83
N ILE A 223 31.63 -7.20 -12.38
CA ILE A 223 30.67 -8.26 -12.65
C ILE A 223 31.24 -9.23 -13.71
N ARG A 224 31.89 -8.72 -14.76
CA ARG A 224 32.52 -9.57 -15.79
C ARG A 224 33.64 -10.44 -15.20
N GLN A 225 34.55 -9.84 -14.42
CA GLN A 225 35.65 -10.58 -13.80
C GLN A 225 35.14 -11.61 -12.79
N PHE A 226 34.15 -11.24 -11.97
CA PHE A 226 33.51 -12.15 -11.03
C PHE A 226 32.88 -13.35 -11.74
N ARG A 227 32.13 -13.11 -12.83
CA ARG A 227 31.53 -14.18 -13.64
C ARG A 227 32.59 -15.11 -14.24
N GLN A 228 33.60 -14.55 -14.89
CA GLN A 228 34.67 -15.32 -15.52
C GLN A 228 35.44 -16.18 -14.51
N ARG A 229 35.71 -15.64 -13.32
CA ARG A 229 36.56 -16.31 -12.33
C ARG A 229 35.80 -17.33 -11.47
N TYR A 230 34.56 -17.03 -11.10
CA TYR A 230 33.84 -17.79 -10.06
C TYR A 230 32.54 -18.44 -10.53
N LEU A 231 31.84 -17.89 -11.52
CA LEU A 231 30.59 -18.51 -12.00
C LEU A 231 30.84 -19.54 -13.10
N ASN A 232 31.88 -19.34 -13.91
CA ASN A 232 32.28 -20.29 -14.96
C ASN A 232 33.21 -21.40 -14.43
N ASN A 233 33.82 -21.23 -13.25
CA ASN A 233 34.67 -22.22 -12.61
C ASN A 233 34.02 -22.70 -11.31
N THR A 234 34.25 -23.94 -10.89
CA THR A 234 33.62 -24.62 -9.74
C THR A 234 33.99 -24.04 -8.34
N GLY A 235 34.51 -22.81 -8.27
CA GLY A 235 34.90 -22.16 -7.02
C GLY A 235 33.72 -21.69 -6.17
N SER A 236 34.00 -21.38 -4.90
CA SER A 236 33.05 -20.76 -3.96
C SER A 236 32.62 -19.37 -4.46
N ALA A 237 31.53 -19.33 -5.23
CA ALA A 237 30.92 -18.11 -5.72
C ALA A 237 29.96 -17.57 -4.68
N GLY A 238 30.14 -16.31 -4.30
CA GLY A 238 29.27 -15.64 -3.35
C GLY A 238 29.73 -14.22 -3.02
N LEU A 239 29.06 -13.59 -2.06
CA LEU A 239 29.34 -12.21 -1.66
C LEU A 239 30.84 -11.94 -1.36
N PRO A 240 31.58 -12.77 -0.59
CA PRO A 240 33.00 -12.52 -0.34
C PRO A 240 33.85 -12.47 -1.62
N ALA A 241 33.59 -13.39 -2.57
CA ALA A 241 34.30 -13.42 -3.84
C ALA A 241 33.93 -12.22 -4.74
N PHE A 242 32.68 -11.77 -4.70
CA PHE A 242 32.26 -10.55 -5.39
C PHE A 242 32.96 -9.31 -4.82
N LEU A 243 33.01 -9.18 -3.50
CA LEU A 243 33.71 -8.07 -2.83
C LEU A 243 35.21 -8.10 -3.11
N ALA A 244 35.83 -9.28 -3.19
CA ALA A 244 37.24 -9.41 -3.57
C ALA A 244 37.51 -8.92 -5.01
N CYS A 245 36.66 -9.28 -5.97
CA CYS A 245 36.73 -8.75 -7.34
C CYS A 245 36.53 -7.22 -7.36
N LEU A 246 35.55 -6.72 -6.61
CA LEU A 246 35.26 -5.28 -6.56
C LEU A 246 36.46 -4.50 -6.00
N THR A 247 37.05 -4.96 -4.89
CA THR A 247 38.23 -4.35 -4.29
C THR A 247 39.45 -4.43 -5.21
N ALA A 248 39.64 -5.55 -5.92
CA ALA A 248 40.75 -5.69 -6.86
C ALA A 248 40.68 -4.68 -8.02
N ILE A 249 39.47 -4.36 -8.51
CA ILE A 249 39.28 -3.43 -9.62
C ILE A 249 39.20 -1.98 -9.15
N ALA A 250 38.49 -1.71 -8.05
CA ALA A 250 38.35 -0.37 -7.47
C ALA A 250 39.64 0.12 -6.77
N GLY A 251 40.52 -0.81 -6.41
CA GLY A 251 41.78 -0.57 -5.72
C GLY A 251 41.66 -0.70 -4.20
N PRO A 252 42.76 -1.07 -3.50
CA PRO A 252 42.76 -1.39 -2.07
C PRO A 252 42.31 -0.21 -1.17
N LYS A 253 42.50 1.04 -1.63
CA LYS A 253 42.04 2.24 -0.91
C LYS A 253 40.52 2.30 -0.72
N GLN A 254 39.74 1.56 -1.54
CA GLN A 254 38.28 1.53 -1.48
C GLN A 254 37.73 0.40 -0.60
N GLU A 255 38.57 -0.53 -0.14
CA GLU A 255 38.14 -1.73 0.59
C GLU A 255 37.33 -1.39 1.84
N VAL A 256 37.81 -0.44 2.65
CA VAL A 256 37.13 0.00 3.88
C VAL A 256 35.74 0.56 3.56
N LEU A 257 35.62 1.33 2.48
CA LEU A 257 34.35 1.91 2.03
C LEU A 257 33.38 0.82 1.57
N ILE A 258 33.84 -0.11 0.75
CA ILE A 258 33.06 -1.23 0.22
C ILE A 258 32.53 -2.07 1.39
N ASN A 259 33.43 -2.51 2.27
CA ASN A 259 33.08 -3.36 3.41
C ASN A 259 32.13 -2.66 4.37
N THR A 260 32.34 -1.37 4.65
CA THR A 260 31.46 -0.62 5.56
C THR A 260 30.06 -0.45 4.97
N LEU A 261 29.92 -0.22 3.64
CA LEU A 261 28.61 -0.13 2.99
C LEU A 261 27.82 -1.44 3.08
N PHE A 262 28.45 -2.58 2.80
CA PHE A 262 27.79 -3.90 2.87
C PHE A 262 27.48 -4.36 4.30
N LYS A 263 28.17 -3.79 5.30
CA LYS A 263 27.89 -4.00 6.72
C LYS A 263 26.78 -3.09 7.26
N GLN A 264 26.22 -2.18 6.47
CA GLN A 264 25.13 -1.33 6.92
C GLN A 264 23.86 -2.14 7.14
N ASP A 265 23.24 -1.94 8.30
CA ASP A 265 21.90 -2.45 8.62
C ASP A 265 20.80 -1.42 8.30
N GLY A 266 21.16 -0.27 7.70
CA GLY A 266 20.22 0.74 7.27
C GLY A 266 19.62 1.63 8.37
N ARG A 267 20.20 1.66 9.58
CA ARG A 267 19.64 2.42 10.72
C ARG A 267 20.29 3.79 10.97
N ASN A 268 21.14 4.26 10.05
CA ASN A 268 22.01 5.41 10.23
C ASN A 268 21.29 6.71 10.66
N ASP A 269 20.12 7.04 10.09
CA ASP A 269 19.30 8.26 10.38
C ASP A 269 20.16 9.53 10.45
N LEU A 270 20.73 9.87 9.30
CA LEU A 270 21.55 11.05 9.09
C LEU A 270 20.72 12.34 9.22
N LYS A 271 21.27 13.35 9.89
CA LYS A 271 20.53 14.57 10.17
C LYS A 271 21.41 15.82 10.15
N ILE A 272 20.90 16.86 9.50
CA ILE A 272 21.36 18.24 9.72
C ILE A 272 20.59 18.78 10.94
N CYS A 273 21.29 18.98 12.06
CA CYS A 273 20.69 19.39 13.32
C CYS A 273 20.53 20.90 13.42
N ARG A 274 21.56 21.65 13.06
CA ARG A 274 21.59 23.10 13.24
C ARG A 274 22.56 23.78 12.29
N LEU A 275 22.22 25.02 11.93
CA LEU A 275 23.07 25.95 11.18
C LEU A 275 23.25 27.21 12.05
N ARG A 276 24.50 27.61 12.29
CA ARG A 276 24.84 28.80 13.11
C ARG A 276 25.86 29.66 12.37
N HIS A 277 25.54 30.92 12.12
CA HIS A 277 26.51 31.90 11.63
C HIS A 277 27.27 32.49 12.84
N GLN A 278 28.60 32.41 12.82
CA GLN A 278 29.49 33.07 13.78
C GLN A 278 30.58 33.81 12.99
N GLY A 279 30.47 35.15 12.95
CA GLY A 279 31.33 35.98 12.09
C GLY A 279 31.18 35.61 10.62
N GLN A 280 32.30 35.31 9.95
CA GLN A 280 32.34 34.88 8.54
C GLN A 280 32.21 33.36 8.35
N ASN A 281 31.98 32.60 9.44
CA ASN A 281 31.89 31.15 9.39
C ASN A 281 30.45 30.68 9.63
N LEU A 282 30.10 29.59 8.94
CA LEU A 282 28.90 28.81 9.20
C LEU A 282 29.31 27.52 9.91
N HIS A 283 28.79 27.34 11.12
CA HIS A 283 28.88 26.08 11.86
C HIS A 283 27.66 25.21 11.55
N ILE A 284 27.94 23.98 11.15
CA ILE A 284 26.95 22.98 10.74
C ILE A 284 27.05 21.83 11.72
N ASP A 285 25.99 21.63 12.50
CA ASP A 285 25.89 20.50 13.42
C ASP A 285 25.18 19.34 12.71
N LEU A 286 25.85 18.19 12.65
CA LEU A 286 25.38 16.97 12.02
C LEU A 286 25.29 15.86 13.06
N SER A 287 24.35 14.93 12.87
CA SER A 287 24.28 13.70 13.66
C SER A 287 23.91 12.49 12.81
N ALA A 288 24.28 11.32 13.31
CA ALA A 288 23.80 10.02 12.89
C ALA A 288 23.38 9.23 14.14
N ARG A 289 22.31 8.45 14.04
CA ARG A 289 21.86 7.56 15.12
C ARG A 289 22.88 6.48 15.43
N TYR A 290 23.59 5.97 14.43
CA TYR A 290 24.67 5.00 14.57
C TYR A 290 25.93 5.47 13.84
N PRO A 291 27.14 5.04 14.27
CA PRO A 291 28.39 5.36 13.60
C PRO A 291 28.38 4.91 12.15
N LEU A 292 28.41 5.87 11.22
CA LEU A 292 28.44 5.56 9.80
C LEU A 292 29.86 5.17 9.35
N ASN A 293 30.90 5.81 9.92
CA ASN A 293 32.31 5.58 9.59
C ASN A 293 32.61 5.67 8.08
N LEU A 294 31.83 6.46 7.32
CA LEU A 294 32.02 6.70 5.90
C LEU A 294 32.09 8.20 5.61
N PRO A 295 32.88 8.61 4.61
CA PRO A 295 32.80 9.95 4.07
C PRO A 295 31.43 10.16 3.41
N VAL A 296 30.77 11.24 3.81
CA VAL A 296 29.50 11.71 3.26
C VAL A 296 29.68 13.11 2.70
N ARG A 297 29.13 13.36 1.52
CA ARG A 297 29.14 14.68 0.90
C ARG A 297 28.04 15.56 1.47
N ILE A 298 28.35 16.84 1.61
CA ILE A 298 27.39 17.90 1.95
C ILE A 298 27.40 18.89 0.81
N LYS A 299 26.24 19.09 0.19
CA LYS A 299 26.05 20.14 -0.82
C LYS A 299 25.41 21.35 -0.17
N THR A 300 26.10 22.47 -0.18
CA THR A 300 25.62 23.76 0.30
C THR A 300 25.38 24.68 -0.88
N GLU A 301 24.16 25.16 -1.03
CA GLU A 301 23.75 26.17 -2.00
C GLU A 301 23.52 27.50 -1.25
N PHE A 302 24.22 28.55 -1.68
CA PHE A 302 24.09 29.89 -1.10
C PHE A 302 23.00 30.69 -1.81
N THR A 303 22.63 31.83 -1.22
CA THR A 303 21.59 32.74 -1.74
C THR A 303 21.87 33.29 -3.13
N ASP A 304 23.13 33.42 -3.51
CA ASP A 304 23.58 33.81 -4.85
C ASP A 304 23.68 32.64 -5.84
N ARG A 305 23.17 31.46 -5.46
CA ARG A 305 23.20 30.20 -6.22
C ARG A 305 24.58 29.57 -6.40
N THR A 306 25.62 30.10 -5.73
CA THR A 306 26.91 29.39 -5.68
C THR A 306 26.75 28.09 -4.89
N VAL A 307 27.45 27.04 -5.33
CA VAL A 307 27.41 25.71 -4.74
C VAL A 307 28.79 25.35 -4.21
N ARG A 308 28.82 24.84 -2.97
CA ARG A 308 30.00 24.27 -2.34
C ARG A 308 29.71 22.82 -1.96
N ILE A 309 30.69 21.95 -2.15
CA ILE A 309 30.63 20.54 -1.75
C ILE A 309 31.75 20.28 -0.76
N ASP A 310 31.39 19.88 0.45
CA ASP A 310 32.33 19.45 1.48
C ASP A 310 32.15 17.94 1.75
N THR A 311 33.17 17.29 2.27
CA THR A 311 33.10 15.87 2.66
C THR A 311 33.35 15.77 4.16
N VAL A 312 32.47 15.08 4.87
CA VAL A 312 32.57 14.86 6.31
C VAL A 312 32.68 13.38 6.60
N LEU A 313 33.57 13.02 7.52
CA LEU A 313 33.54 11.71 8.16
C LEU A 313 32.61 11.81 9.37
N LEU A 314 31.43 11.22 9.26
CA LEU A 314 30.42 11.28 10.31
C LEU A 314 30.41 9.95 11.09
N ASN A 315 30.78 10.02 12.37
CA ASN A 315 30.61 8.91 13.29
C ASN A 315 29.22 9.04 13.95
N HIS A 316 29.13 9.66 15.13
CA HIS A 316 27.84 9.97 15.77
C HIS A 316 27.39 11.41 15.55
N SER A 317 28.33 12.36 15.66
CA SER A 317 28.08 13.77 15.42
C SER A 317 29.32 14.40 14.86
N ALA A 318 29.14 15.48 14.11
CA ALA A 318 30.23 16.30 13.61
C ALA A 318 29.78 17.75 13.60
N THR A 319 30.69 18.66 13.94
CA THR A 319 30.51 20.07 13.69
C THR A 319 31.49 20.49 12.63
N ILE A 320 31.00 21.03 11.52
CA ILE A 320 31.84 21.54 10.44
C ILE A 320 31.75 23.05 10.46
N SER A 321 32.90 23.72 10.40
CA SER A 321 32.96 25.16 10.17
C SER A 321 33.37 25.39 8.72
N ILE A 322 32.50 26.04 7.95
CA ILE A 322 32.83 26.46 6.59
C ILE A 322 32.87 27.99 6.51
N PRO A 323 33.88 28.58 5.83
CA PRO A 323 33.84 29.98 5.47
C PRO A 323 32.60 30.26 4.63
N ALA A 324 31.71 31.10 5.16
CA ALA A 324 30.41 31.39 4.60
C ALA A 324 30.06 32.86 4.88
N VAL A 325 30.61 33.75 4.07
CA VAL A 325 30.23 35.18 4.03
C VAL A 325 28.77 35.34 3.58
N LYS A 326 28.25 34.34 2.84
CA LYS A 326 26.93 34.35 2.22
C LYS A 326 25.94 33.53 3.02
N LYS A 327 24.68 33.98 3.06
CA LYS A 327 23.59 33.23 3.69
C LYS A 327 23.30 31.95 2.92
N VAL A 328 23.14 30.84 3.64
CA VAL A 328 22.75 29.54 3.08
C VAL A 328 21.30 29.57 2.61
N ARG A 329 21.07 29.11 1.37
CA ARG A 329 19.74 28.90 0.80
C ARG A 329 19.25 27.48 1.06
N ARG A 330 20.11 26.49 0.81
CA ARG A 330 19.80 25.07 0.93
C ARG A 330 21.05 24.27 1.25
N MET A 331 20.89 23.22 2.05
CA MET A 331 21.92 22.25 2.36
C MET A 331 21.35 20.84 2.25
N ILE A 332 22.11 19.92 1.65
CA ILE A 332 21.73 18.52 1.47
C ILE A 332 22.90 17.66 1.93
N LEU A 333 22.64 16.84 2.95
CA LEU A 333 23.53 15.77 3.40
C LEU A 333 23.31 14.52 2.54
N ASP A 334 24.39 13.94 2.03
CA ASP A 334 24.35 12.83 1.06
C ASP A 334 23.51 13.14 -0.20
N PRO A 335 23.85 14.18 -0.98
CA PRO A 335 23.08 14.57 -2.17
C PRO A 335 22.98 13.46 -3.21
N ASP A 336 24.01 12.60 -3.29
CA ASP A 336 24.15 11.56 -4.32
C ASP A 336 23.46 10.24 -3.94
N THR A 337 22.82 10.15 -2.76
CA THR A 337 22.25 8.91 -2.18
C THR A 337 23.30 7.80 -2.07
N SER A 338 24.48 8.16 -1.58
CA SER A 338 25.67 7.32 -1.59
C SER A 338 25.77 6.40 -0.37
N VAL A 339 24.83 6.54 0.57
CA VAL A 339 24.64 5.64 1.72
C VAL A 339 23.17 5.27 1.86
N LEU A 340 22.90 4.16 2.55
CA LEU A 340 21.52 3.77 2.85
C LEU A 340 20.96 4.63 3.98
N GLU A 341 19.97 5.45 3.67
CA GLU A 341 19.32 6.36 4.60
C GLU A 341 17.78 6.22 4.51
N PRO A 342 17.11 5.68 5.55
CA PRO A 342 15.66 5.57 5.56
C PRO A 342 14.93 6.91 5.69
N ASP A 343 15.41 7.87 6.48
CA ASP A 343 14.70 9.14 6.76
C ASP A 343 15.39 10.33 6.06
N ARG A 344 15.40 10.30 4.73
CA ARG A 344 16.00 11.35 3.87
C ARG A 344 15.44 12.76 4.13
N TRP A 345 14.25 12.89 4.69
CA TRP A 345 13.70 14.15 5.17
C TRP A 345 14.67 14.85 6.12
N ASN A 346 15.41 14.08 6.92
CA ASN A 346 16.36 14.60 7.90
C ASN A 346 17.64 15.20 7.30
N ASN A 347 17.93 14.86 6.05
CA ASN A 347 19.15 15.25 5.35
C ASN A 347 19.09 16.65 4.73
N ILE A 348 17.93 17.31 4.71
CA ILE A 348 17.76 18.59 3.99
C ILE A 348 17.44 19.73 4.94
N CYS A 349 18.14 20.85 4.79
CA CYS A 349 17.90 22.09 5.53
C CYS A 349 17.87 23.31 4.58
N PRO A 350 16.85 24.18 4.63
CA PRO A 350 15.59 24.00 5.36
C PRO A 350 14.77 22.83 4.81
N ARG A 351 13.85 22.30 5.62
CA ARG A 351 12.95 21.21 5.23
C ARG A 351 12.08 21.62 4.03
N GLN A 352 11.84 20.69 3.10
CA GLN A 352 11.15 21.00 1.85
C GLN A 352 9.63 20.82 1.92
N LEU A 353 8.91 21.72 1.29
CA LEU A 353 7.48 21.57 1.04
C LEU A 353 7.29 21.31 -0.46
N ARG A 354 6.55 20.27 -0.83
CA ARG A 354 6.13 20.02 -2.21
C ARG A 354 4.62 20.06 -2.29
N THR A 355 4.08 20.79 -3.25
CA THR A 355 2.65 20.87 -3.49
C THR A 355 2.30 20.02 -4.71
N GLY A 356 1.16 19.35 -4.66
CA GLY A 356 0.64 18.54 -5.76
C GLY A 356 -0.86 18.77 -5.93
N PHE A 357 -1.32 18.85 -7.17
CA PHE A 357 -2.75 18.82 -7.44
C PHE A 357 -3.25 17.37 -7.35
N LEU A 358 -4.35 17.13 -6.63
CA LEU A 358 -4.98 15.82 -6.40
C LEU A 358 -4.15 14.76 -5.66
N PHE A 359 -2.99 14.34 -6.14
CA PHE A 359 -2.11 13.37 -5.45
C PHE A 359 -0.73 13.31 -6.12
N ALA A 360 0.23 12.70 -5.41
CA ALA A 360 1.53 12.32 -5.96
C ALA A 360 2.03 11.05 -5.28
N LEU A 361 3.08 10.44 -5.84
CA LEU A 361 3.84 9.39 -5.14
C LEU A 361 4.42 9.94 -3.82
N PRO A 362 4.52 9.12 -2.76
CA PRO A 362 5.22 9.49 -1.53
C PRO A 362 6.63 10.01 -1.79
N ASP A 363 6.99 11.12 -1.15
CA ASP A 363 8.31 11.72 -1.22
C ASP A 363 9.11 11.44 0.05
N PHE A 364 10.34 10.95 -0.09
CA PHE A 364 11.24 10.67 1.02
C PHE A 364 11.94 11.93 1.57
N GLU A 365 11.98 13.00 0.80
CA GLU A 365 12.76 14.22 1.04
C GLU A 365 11.90 15.47 1.29
N ALA A 366 10.59 15.37 1.07
CA ALA A 366 9.67 16.49 1.16
C ALA A 366 8.42 16.18 2.00
N TYR A 367 7.89 17.19 2.69
CA TYR A 367 6.51 17.18 3.19
C TYR A 367 5.61 17.53 2.01
N GLN A 368 4.56 16.74 1.81
CA GLN A 368 3.69 16.89 0.65
C GLN A 368 2.38 17.55 1.06
N LEU A 369 1.98 18.59 0.33
CA LEU A 369 0.65 19.18 0.39
C LEU A 369 -0.11 18.85 -0.88
N PHE A 370 -1.34 18.40 -0.73
CA PHE A 370 -2.28 18.17 -1.83
C PHE A 370 -3.49 19.07 -1.68
N TYR A 371 -4.05 19.43 -2.81
CA TYR A 371 -5.33 20.13 -2.87
C TYR A 371 -6.10 19.72 -4.11
N GLY A 372 -7.42 19.80 -4.04
CA GLY A 372 -8.27 19.52 -5.17
C GLY A 372 -9.71 19.97 -4.95
N PRO A 373 -10.47 20.15 -6.03
CA PRO A 373 -11.90 20.34 -5.92
C PRO A 373 -12.57 19.03 -5.49
N TRP A 374 -13.72 19.17 -4.86
CA TRP A 374 -14.66 18.10 -4.52
C TRP A 374 -16.04 18.50 -5.01
N PHE A 375 -16.73 17.64 -5.75
CA PHE A 375 -18.09 17.90 -6.20
C PHE A 375 -18.96 16.69 -5.90
N TRP A 376 -20.14 16.94 -5.34
CA TRP A 376 -21.14 15.92 -5.11
C TRP A 376 -22.54 16.48 -5.37
N TYR A 377 -23.53 15.60 -5.57
CA TYR A 377 -24.93 15.99 -5.63
C TYR A 377 -25.77 14.95 -4.90
N ASP A 378 -26.70 15.42 -4.08
CA ASP A 378 -27.78 14.57 -3.57
C ASP A 378 -29.07 15.37 -3.42
N ASN A 379 -30.21 14.67 -3.32
CA ASN A 379 -31.51 15.31 -3.28
C ASN A 379 -31.74 16.16 -2.03
N TYR A 380 -31.04 15.87 -0.94
CA TYR A 380 -31.20 16.52 0.35
C TYR A 380 -30.35 17.80 0.48
N ARG A 381 -29.10 17.74 0.02
CA ARG A 381 -28.09 18.82 0.09
C ARG A 381 -28.01 19.65 -1.19
N GLY A 382 -28.52 19.13 -2.30
CA GLY A 382 -28.34 19.69 -3.63
C GLY A 382 -26.92 19.49 -4.15
N PHE A 383 -26.52 20.37 -5.04
CA PHE A 383 -25.14 20.45 -5.53
C PHE A 383 -24.20 20.88 -4.39
N GLN A 384 -23.08 20.17 -4.27
CA GLN A 384 -22.08 20.32 -3.21
C GLN A 384 -20.69 20.59 -3.79
N PRO A 385 -20.41 21.83 -4.22
CA PRO A 385 -19.05 22.21 -4.54
C PRO A 385 -18.24 22.34 -3.25
N GLY A 386 -16.99 21.90 -3.32
CA GLY A 386 -16.08 21.93 -2.21
C GLY A 386 -14.62 21.85 -2.65
N ILE A 387 -13.76 21.95 -1.66
CA ILE A 387 -12.32 21.83 -1.77
C ILE A 387 -11.81 20.97 -0.64
N TRP A 388 -10.73 20.26 -0.90
CA TRP A 388 -10.02 19.51 0.12
C TRP A 388 -8.54 19.85 0.05
N PHE A 389 -7.90 19.82 1.22
CA PHE A 389 -6.47 19.99 1.41
C PHE A 389 -5.96 18.83 2.24
N GLN A 390 -4.76 18.36 1.94
CA GLN A 390 -4.13 17.30 2.71
C GLN A 390 -2.64 17.61 2.86
N GLY A 391 -2.10 17.40 4.05
CA GLY A 391 -0.66 17.39 4.29
C GLY A 391 -0.23 16.02 4.75
N ARG A 392 0.94 15.55 4.30
CA ARG A 392 1.53 14.30 4.80
C ARG A 392 3.06 14.29 4.76
N ARG A 393 3.66 13.68 5.78
CA ARG A 393 5.06 13.20 5.72
C ARG A 393 5.01 11.71 5.40
N PHE A 394 5.07 11.39 4.11
CA PHE A 394 4.89 10.04 3.56
C PHE A 394 3.48 9.44 3.74
N ILE A 395 3.19 8.30 3.10
CA ILE A 395 1.90 7.59 3.30
C ILE A 395 1.86 7.00 4.70
N ASP A 396 0.71 7.12 5.36
CA ASP A 396 0.47 6.45 6.63
C ASP A 396 -0.57 5.35 6.47
N ALA A 397 -0.10 4.11 6.31
CA ALA A 397 -0.94 2.93 6.09
C ALA A 397 -0.28 1.66 6.62
N GLY A 398 -0.91 0.97 7.57
CA GLY A 398 -0.40 -0.27 8.16
C GLY A 398 1.04 -0.14 8.68
N PRO A 399 2.00 -0.96 8.19
CA PRO A 399 3.40 -0.88 8.63
C PRO A 399 4.18 0.29 8.00
N VAL A 400 3.59 1.07 7.09
CA VAL A 400 4.24 2.26 6.51
C VAL A 400 4.34 3.35 7.57
N ARG A 401 5.56 3.91 7.75
CA ARG A 401 5.79 5.09 8.61
C ARG A 401 5.37 6.37 7.90
N GLY A 402 4.14 6.83 8.09
CA GLY A 402 3.76 8.21 7.81
C GLY A 402 3.71 9.05 9.09
N ALA A 403 3.81 10.38 8.99
CA ALA A 403 3.68 11.25 10.16
C ALA A 403 3.08 12.61 9.83
N HIS A 404 2.46 13.24 10.83
CA HIS A 404 1.82 14.56 10.69
C HIS A 404 0.88 14.63 9.49
N ASN A 405 0.06 13.61 9.30
CA ASN A 405 -0.86 13.55 8.17
C ASN A 405 -2.15 14.25 8.57
N TRP A 406 -2.59 15.25 7.81
CA TRP A 406 -3.84 15.92 8.05
C TRP A 406 -4.64 16.08 6.78
N THR A 407 -5.96 16.18 6.94
CA THR A 407 -6.90 16.48 5.87
C THR A 407 -7.83 17.57 6.36
N LEU A 408 -8.12 18.54 5.51
CA LEU A 408 -9.13 19.58 5.70
C LEU A 408 -10.08 19.53 4.51
N ILE A 409 -11.38 19.52 4.76
CA ILE A 409 -12.42 19.49 3.73
C ILE A 409 -13.39 20.63 4.02
N GLN A 410 -13.79 21.34 2.97
CA GLN A 410 -14.80 22.37 3.02
C GLN A 410 -15.75 22.18 1.84
N ASN A 411 -17.05 22.00 2.08
CA ASN A 411 -18.05 21.92 1.02
C ASN A 411 -19.32 22.69 1.36
N TYR A 412 -19.96 23.29 0.36
CA TYR A 412 -21.19 24.07 0.52
C TYR A 412 -22.39 23.23 0.05
N ALA A 413 -23.48 23.19 0.80
CA ALA A 413 -24.71 22.47 0.41
C ALA A 413 -25.77 23.45 -0.12
N SER A 414 -25.93 23.52 -1.45
CA SER A 414 -26.80 24.52 -2.11
C SER A 414 -28.26 24.54 -1.67
N LYS A 415 -28.88 23.38 -1.35
CA LYS A 415 -30.29 23.34 -0.88
C LYS A 415 -30.44 23.72 0.59
N LYS A 416 -29.35 23.65 1.36
CA LYS A 416 -29.35 23.92 2.81
C LYS A 416 -28.72 25.25 3.16
N SER A 417 -28.07 25.88 2.20
CA SER A 417 -27.37 27.16 2.35
C SER A 417 -26.36 27.14 3.50
N ASP A 418 -25.69 26.01 3.72
CA ASP A 418 -24.76 25.83 4.82
C ASP A 418 -23.47 25.10 4.36
N TRP A 419 -22.44 25.22 5.18
CA TRP A 419 -21.14 24.64 4.98
C TRP A 419 -20.96 23.37 5.79
N HIS A 420 -20.15 22.46 5.25
CA HIS A 420 -19.62 21.31 5.95
C HIS A 420 -18.10 21.44 5.99
N THR A 421 -17.56 21.41 7.20
CA THR A 421 -16.13 21.48 7.47
C THR A 421 -15.70 20.20 8.16
N GLY A 422 -14.67 19.55 7.62
CA GLY A 422 -14.06 18.37 8.23
C GLY A 422 -12.56 18.55 8.37
N ILE A 423 -12.00 18.19 9.52
CA ILE A 423 -10.56 18.13 9.75
C ILE A 423 -10.20 16.77 10.33
N SER A 424 -9.09 16.19 9.88
CA SER A 424 -8.49 15.01 10.52
C SER A 424 -7.00 15.19 10.62
N TYR A 425 -6.39 14.65 11.67
CA TYR A 425 -4.95 14.60 11.89
C TYR A 425 -4.57 13.23 12.43
N GLN A 426 -3.50 12.64 11.91
CA GLN A 426 -2.92 11.42 12.44
C GLN A 426 -1.40 11.51 12.49
N THR A 427 -0.84 10.98 13.57
CA THR A 427 0.60 10.85 13.71
C THR A 427 0.95 9.66 14.59
N PRO A 428 2.04 8.96 14.30
CA PRO A 428 2.64 8.01 15.24
C PRO A 428 3.19 8.75 16.47
N LEU A 429 3.02 8.14 17.65
CA LEU A 429 3.56 8.59 18.93
C LEU A 429 4.77 7.74 19.35
N LEU A 430 4.67 6.42 19.19
CA LEU A 430 5.74 5.45 19.44
C LEU A 430 5.77 4.42 18.31
N PHE A 431 6.96 3.92 17.95
CA PHE A 431 7.14 3.07 16.77
C PHE A 431 7.66 1.67 17.07
N TYR A 432 8.44 1.48 18.12
CA TYR A 432 9.03 0.18 18.43
C TYR A 432 9.30 0.07 19.93
N PRO A 433 8.98 -1.07 20.58
CA PRO A 433 8.33 -2.26 20.03
C PRO A 433 6.81 -2.09 19.85
N VAL A 434 6.21 -1.07 20.46
CA VAL A 434 4.78 -0.76 20.41
C VAL A 434 4.54 0.33 19.37
N ARG A 435 3.77 0.03 18.33
CA ARG A 435 3.40 0.97 17.27
C ARG A 435 2.13 1.72 17.67
N LEU A 436 2.30 2.79 18.45
CA LEU A 436 1.22 3.64 18.96
C LEU A 436 0.98 4.84 18.04
N ARG A 437 -0.29 5.07 17.71
CA ARG A 437 -0.75 6.13 16.81
C ARG A 437 -1.85 6.96 17.45
N LEU A 438 -1.78 8.27 17.25
CA LEU A 438 -2.83 9.22 17.57
C LEU A 438 -3.61 9.54 16.29
N TYR A 439 -4.93 9.48 16.39
CA TYR A 439 -5.85 9.97 15.38
C TYR A 439 -6.82 10.95 16.03
N LEU A 440 -6.99 12.09 15.37
CA LEU A 440 -7.91 13.16 15.73
C LEU A 440 -8.77 13.47 14.51
N ALA A 441 -10.07 13.67 14.70
CA ALA A 441 -10.91 14.26 13.67
C ALA A 441 -12.01 15.12 14.27
N GLY A 442 -12.43 16.13 13.54
CA GLY A 442 -13.58 16.96 13.83
C GLY A 442 -14.39 17.14 12.56
N ASP A 443 -15.70 17.04 12.67
CA ASP A 443 -16.64 17.30 11.60
C ASP A 443 -17.74 18.25 12.10
N ASN A 444 -18.13 19.20 11.26
CA ASN A 444 -19.23 20.11 11.54
C ASN A 444 -20.02 20.36 10.27
N SER A 445 -21.27 19.94 10.27
CA SER A 445 -22.25 20.22 9.23
C SER A 445 -23.59 20.58 9.87
N PHE A 446 -24.51 21.14 9.08
CA PHE A 446 -25.88 21.40 9.49
C PHE A 446 -26.65 20.12 9.91
N ARG A 447 -26.18 18.94 9.48
CA ARG A 447 -26.83 17.66 9.75
C ARG A 447 -26.24 16.98 10.98
N ASP A 448 -24.93 16.95 11.06
CA ASP A 448 -24.17 16.23 12.05
C ASP A 448 -22.88 16.98 12.40
N ARG A 449 -22.43 16.82 13.64
CA ARG A 449 -21.12 17.30 14.07
C ARG A 449 -20.52 16.35 15.08
N GLY A 450 -19.20 16.28 15.13
CA GLY A 450 -18.53 15.32 15.96
C GLY A 450 -17.05 15.58 16.12
N ILE A 451 -16.48 14.93 17.13
CA ILE A 451 -15.05 14.87 17.39
C ILE A 451 -14.70 13.41 17.66
N LYS A 452 -13.57 12.98 17.12
CA LYS A 452 -13.00 11.64 17.32
C LYS A 452 -11.57 11.79 17.79
N LEU A 453 -11.22 11.06 18.84
CA LEU A 453 -9.86 10.92 19.35
C LEU A 453 -9.61 9.42 19.54
N TYR A 454 -8.66 8.85 18.81
CA TYR A 454 -8.29 7.44 18.94
C TYR A 454 -6.78 7.29 19.16
N LEU A 455 -6.43 6.41 20.09
CA LEU A 455 -5.10 5.83 20.25
C LEU A 455 -5.16 4.40 19.73
N THR A 456 -4.36 4.09 18.71
CA THR A 456 -4.29 2.75 18.12
C THR A 456 -2.89 2.19 18.33
N SER A 457 -2.79 0.99 18.89
CA SER A 457 -1.54 0.30 19.18
C SER A 457 -1.50 -1.05 18.48
N GLU A 458 -0.48 -1.27 17.65
CA GLU A 458 -0.19 -2.59 17.08
C GLU A 458 0.97 -3.26 17.82
N PHE A 459 0.74 -4.49 18.30
CA PHE A 459 1.70 -5.26 19.10
C PHE A 459 2.42 -6.35 18.33
N SER A 460 2.00 -6.63 17.10
CA SER A 460 2.62 -7.68 16.27
C SER A 460 3.90 -7.20 15.58
N ARG A 461 4.78 -8.16 15.25
CA ARG A 461 5.90 -7.91 14.33
C ARG A 461 5.35 -7.40 12.99
N PRO A 462 5.88 -6.30 12.43
CA PRO A 462 5.41 -5.77 11.15
C PRO A 462 5.57 -6.82 10.04
N PHE A 463 4.64 -6.82 9.08
CA PHE A 463 4.60 -7.77 7.94
C PHE A 463 4.53 -9.26 8.32
N ARG A 464 4.20 -9.59 9.58
CA ARG A 464 3.99 -10.97 10.03
C ARG A 464 2.60 -11.13 10.64
N LEU A 465 2.01 -12.31 10.44
CA LEU A 465 0.84 -12.76 11.18
C LEU A 465 1.29 -13.61 12.38
N PRO A 466 0.52 -13.64 13.48
CA PRO A 466 -0.74 -12.93 13.69
C PRO A 466 -0.56 -11.42 13.88
N ARG A 467 -1.55 -10.63 13.42
CA ARG A 467 -1.63 -9.18 13.68
C ARG A 467 -2.51 -8.94 14.89
N ASN A 468 -2.06 -8.13 15.84
CA ASN A 468 -2.83 -7.74 17.03
C ASN A 468 -2.87 -6.21 17.12
N GLU A 469 -4.07 -5.66 17.24
CA GLU A 469 -4.33 -4.22 17.33
C GLU A 469 -5.28 -3.94 18.49
N ILE A 470 -4.98 -2.91 19.27
CA ILE A 470 -5.85 -2.36 20.29
C ILE A 470 -6.10 -0.90 19.94
N GLN A 471 -7.36 -0.50 19.89
CA GLN A 471 -7.74 0.89 19.74
C GLN A 471 -8.56 1.32 20.96
N LEU A 472 -8.21 2.47 21.52
CA LEU A 472 -8.94 3.14 22.58
C LEU A 472 -9.29 4.54 22.09
N GLY A 473 -10.49 5.02 22.36
CA GLY A 473 -10.80 6.38 21.97
C GLY A 473 -12.07 6.96 22.54
N TYR A 474 -12.24 8.24 22.26
CA TYR A 474 -13.38 9.05 22.57
C TYR A 474 -14.05 9.50 21.28
N ARG A 475 -15.37 9.38 21.23
CA ARG A 475 -16.18 9.88 20.13
C ARG A 475 -17.33 10.71 20.68
N LEU A 476 -17.39 11.97 20.26
CA LEU A 476 -18.59 12.80 20.35
C LEU A 476 -19.23 12.85 18.96
N TYR A 477 -20.52 12.56 18.88
CA TYR A 477 -21.30 12.65 17.66
C TYR A 477 -22.69 13.17 17.99
N GLU A 478 -23.09 14.25 17.33
CA GLU A 478 -24.40 14.86 17.45
C GLU A 478 -25.09 14.83 16.10
N LEU A 479 -26.23 14.13 16.04
CA LEU A 479 -27.14 14.17 14.90
C LEU A 479 -28.19 15.27 15.14
N LEU A 480 -28.07 16.35 14.37
CA LEU A 480 -28.91 17.55 14.48
C LEU A 480 -30.16 17.45 13.62
N ASP A 481 -30.03 16.87 12.42
CA ASP A 481 -31.13 16.73 11.47
C ASP A 481 -31.27 15.27 11.00
N THR A 482 -32.48 14.73 11.16
CA THR A 482 -32.87 13.38 10.72
C THR A 482 -33.60 13.41 9.39
N THR A 483 -33.82 14.58 8.78
CA THR A 483 -34.34 14.66 7.41
C THR A 483 -33.41 13.91 6.48
N GLY A 484 -33.95 13.07 5.62
CA GLY A 484 -33.10 12.19 4.83
C GLY A 484 -32.81 10.84 5.48
N ARG A 485 -33.49 10.45 6.58
CA ARG A 485 -33.25 9.21 7.35
C ARG A 485 -34.55 8.57 7.81
N ASP A 486 -34.60 7.24 7.79
CA ASP A 486 -35.77 6.50 8.30
C ASP A 486 -35.89 6.64 9.83
N PRO A 487 -37.03 7.12 10.36
CA PRO A 487 -37.23 7.33 11.80
C PRO A 487 -37.23 6.05 12.62
N ARG A 488 -37.38 4.87 12.00
CA ARG A 488 -37.26 3.57 12.68
C ARG A 488 -35.83 3.27 13.10
N ALA A 489 -34.83 3.85 12.42
CA ALA A 489 -33.41 3.66 12.73
C ALA A 489 -32.71 4.88 13.33
N TRP A 490 -33.26 6.07 13.12
CA TRP A 490 -32.56 7.30 13.42
C TRP A 490 -33.41 8.24 14.27
N ASN A 491 -32.82 8.69 15.37
CA ASN A 491 -33.35 9.81 16.15
C ASN A 491 -32.25 10.85 16.40
N ARG A 492 -32.66 12.12 16.55
CA ARG A 492 -31.74 13.17 17.02
C ARG A 492 -31.12 12.73 18.33
N ALA A 493 -29.80 12.81 18.40
CA ALA A 493 -29.05 12.32 19.54
C ALA A 493 -27.69 12.98 19.60
N ARG A 494 -27.28 13.33 20.82
CA ARG A 494 -25.88 13.61 21.15
C ARG A 494 -25.30 12.42 21.90
N ILE A 495 -24.36 11.74 21.28
CA ILE A 495 -23.70 10.54 21.77
C ILE A 495 -22.25 10.90 22.07
N ALA A 496 -21.84 10.71 23.31
CA ALA A 496 -20.45 10.79 23.69
C ALA A 496 -20.03 9.47 24.34
N GLU A 497 -19.08 8.77 23.71
CA GLU A 497 -18.68 7.44 24.13
C GLU A 497 -17.17 7.27 24.24
N ILE A 498 -16.76 6.49 25.23
CA ILE A 498 -15.44 5.86 25.28
C ILE A 498 -15.58 4.51 24.59
N ARG A 499 -14.73 4.24 23.60
CA ARG A 499 -14.72 3.00 22.82
C ARG A 499 -13.37 2.30 22.94
N SER A 500 -13.41 0.99 23.12
CA SER A 500 -12.27 0.10 22.95
C SER A 500 -12.55 -0.93 21.85
N ARG A 501 -11.54 -1.24 21.05
CA ARG A 501 -11.58 -2.28 20.01
C ARG A 501 -10.33 -3.14 20.14
N LEU A 502 -10.51 -4.45 20.20
CA LEU A 502 -9.45 -5.44 20.12
C LEU A 502 -9.62 -6.17 18.79
N TYR A 503 -8.57 -6.19 17.99
CA TYR A 503 -8.57 -6.83 16.68
C TYR A 503 -7.39 -7.78 16.55
N ARG A 504 -7.66 -9.02 16.14
CA ARG A 504 -6.63 -10.05 15.92
C ARG A 504 -6.86 -10.75 14.59
N THR A 505 -5.80 -10.91 13.80
CA THR A 505 -5.83 -11.72 12.58
C THR A 505 -4.81 -12.83 12.65
N HIS A 506 -5.21 -14.05 12.27
CA HIS A 506 -4.36 -15.21 12.12
C HIS A 506 -4.60 -15.86 10.76
N LYS A 507 -3.55 -16.42 10.14
CA LYS A 507 -3.67 -17.14 8.86
C LYS A 507 -2.67 -18.29 8.81
N THR A 508 -3.16 -19.43 8.38
CA THR A 508 -2.43 -20.62 7.97
C THR A 508 -2.78 -20.92 6.50
N PRO A 509 -2.15 -21.90 5.84
CA PRO A 509 -2.49 -22.27 4.46
C PRO A 509 -3.97 -22.65 4.26
N VAL A 510 -4.61 -23.23 5.29
CA VAL A 510 -5.97 -23.78 5.20
C VAL A 510 -7.00 -22.92 5.96
N LEU A 511 -6.56 -22.03 6.86
CA LEU A 511 -7.44 -21.31 7.77
C LEU A 511 -7.02 -19.85 7.90
N ALA A 512 -7.93 -18.91 7.69
CA ALA A 512 -7.78 -17.52 8.10
C ALA A 512 -8.85 -17.18 9.13
N VAL A 513 -8.46 -16.53 10.24
CA VAL A 513 -9.37 -16.11 11.31
C VAL A 513 -9.13 -14.65 11.64
N GLN A 514 -10.20 -13.87 11.74
CA GLN A 514 -10.20 -12.49 12.21
C GLN A 514 -11.17 -12.35 13.37
N HIS A 515 -10.64 -11.94 14.52
CA HIS A 515 -11.39 -11.68 15.74
C HIS A 515 -11.51 -10.18 15.94
N GLU A 516 -12.70 -9.68 16.23
CA GLU A 516 -12.94 -8.30 16.59
C GLU A 516 -13.88 -8.20 17.78
N LEU A 517 -13.38 -7.68 18.90
CA LEU A 517 -14.18 -7.32 20.08
C LEU A 517 -14.25 -5.81 20.18
N THR A 518 -15.46 -5.26 20.21
CA THR A 518 -15.70 -3.83 20.44
C THR A 518 -16.50 -3.65 21.71
N CYS A 519 -16.06 -2.75 22.59
CA CYS A 519 -16.80 -2.29 23.76
C CYS A 519 -16.93 -0.77 23.68
N ALA A 520 -18.10 -0.24 23.99
CA ALA A 520 -18.36 1.19 24.01
C ALA A 520 -19.23 1.56 25.21
N GLN A 521 -18.97 2.72 25.80
CA GLN A 521 -19.72 3.24 26.93
C GLN A 521 -20.15 4.68 26.66
N GLY A 522 -21.45 4.90 26.51
CA GLY A 522 -22.05 6.22 26.47
C GLY A 522 -22.17 6.81 27.87
N LEU A 523 -21.63 8.01 28.09
CA LEU A 523 -21.55 8.62 29.43
C LEU A 523 -22.09 10.05 29.43
N LYS A 524 -23.17 10.30 30.20
CA LYS A 524 -23.72 11.65 30.39
C LYS A 524 -22.70 12.70 30.86
N PRO A 525 -21.80 12.39 31.82
CA PRO A 525 -20.75 13.32 32.23
C PRO A 525 -19.81 13.77 31.10
N LEU A 526 -19.73 13.01 29.99
CA LEU A 526 -18.91 13.31 28.83
C LEU A 526 -19.70 13.96 27.68
N LEU A 527 -20.82 14.61 27.98
CA LEU A 527 -21.73 15.30 27.03
C LEU A 527 -22.68 14.38 26.24
N SER A 528 -22.77 13.10 26.59
CA SER A 528 -23.80 12.22 26.02
C SER A 528 -25.19 12.56 26.58
N GLN A 529 -26.25 12.43 25.78
CA GLN A 529 -27.63 12.40 26.27
C GLN A 529 -28.00 11.02 26.85
N TYR A 530 -27.18 10.02 26.57
CA TYR A 530 -27.45 8.61 26.77
C TYR A 530 -26.42 7.98 27.71
N THR A 531 -26.88 7.06 28.57
CA THR A 531 -26.01 6.24 29.42
C THR A 531 -26.21 4.78 29.05
N TYR A 532 -25.23 4.19 28.34
CA TYR A 532 -25.30 2.81 27.89
C TYR A 532 -23.93 2.14 27.88
N THR A 533 -23.94 0.81 27.90
CA THR A 533 -22.76 -0.03 27.62
C THR A 533 -23.12 -0.94 26.46
N ARG A 534 -22.29 -0.96 25.42
CA ARG A 534 -22.44 -1.77 24.22
C ARG A 534 -21.20 -2.66 24.07
N ALA A 535 -21.41 -3.94 23.81
CA ALA A 535 -20.34 -4.87 23.50
C ALA A 535 -20.73 -5.72 22.29
N SER A 536 -19.78 -5.99 21.41
CA SER A 536 -19.98 -6.87 20.26
C SER A 536 -18.72 -7.65 19.91
N LEU A 537 -18.92 -8.89 19.50
CA LEU A 537 -17.90 -9.80 18.99
C LEU A 537 -18.21 -10.13 17.53
N VAL A 538 -17.20 -10.04 16.67
CA VAL A 538 -17.23 -10.51 15.29
C VAL A 538 -16.08 -11.48 15.06
N GLU A 539 -16.39 -12.63 14.49
CA GLU A 539 -15.43 -13.66 14.11
C GLU A 539 -15.58 -13.94 12.61
N ASN A 540 -14.58 -13.62 11.80
CA ASN A 540 -14.55 -13.99 10.38
C ASN A 540 -13.58 -15.13 10.18
N ILE A 541 -14.08 -16.29 9.77
CA ILE A 541 -13.36 -17.53 9.57
C ILE A 541 -13.40 -17.85 8.07
N THR A 542 -12.26 -18.06 7.44
CA THR A 542 -12.19 -18.56 6.06
C THR A 542 -11.42 -19.88 6.07
N ILE A 543 -12.07 -20.93 5.59
CA ILE A 543 -11.51 -22.27 5.48
C ILE A 543 -11.25 -22.53 3.99
N THR A 544 -10.02 -22.91 3.65
CA THR A 544 -9.56 -23.18 2.29
C THR A 544 -9.02 -24.61 2.23
N PRO A 545 -9.89 -25.64 2.23
CA PRO A 545 -9.43 -27.03 2.16
C PRO A 545 -8.83 -27.30 0.78
N ALA A 546 -7.79 -28.14 0.74
CA ALA A 546 -7.31 -28.66 -0.53
C ALA A 546 -8.46 -29.38 -1.25
N ASN A 547 -8.63 -29.10 -2.54
CA ASN A 547 -9.62 -29.74 -3.40
C ASN A 547 -11.11 -29.47 -3.10
N LEU A 548 -11.47 -28.61 -2.14
CA LEU A 548 -12.86 -28.13 -1.96
C LEU A 548 -13.03 -26.64 -2.30
N LEU A 549 -14.28 -26.15 -2.29
CA LEU A 549 -14.56 -24.71 -2.38
C LEU A 549 -14.23 -24.05 -1.04
N PRO A 550 -13.50 -22.93 -1.02
CA PRO A 550 -13.28 -22.21 0.23
C PRO A 550 -14.60 -21.70 0.80
N VAL A 551 -14.73 -21.75 2.12
CA VAL A 551 -15.94 -21.33 2.85
C VAL A 551 -15.57 -20.18 3.77
N SER A 552 -16.34 -19.09 3.72
CA SER A 552 -16.24 -17.98 4.65
C SER A 552 -17.43 -17.98 5.60
N ILE A 553 -17.16 -17.93 6.90
CA ILE A 553 -18.15 -17.91 7.97
C ILE A 553 -17.90 -16.64 8.78
N ARG A 554 -18.91 -15.79 8.92
CA ARG A 554 -18.91 -14.67 9.87
C ARG A 554 -19.85 -15.00 11.01
N ILE A 555 -19.39 -14.87 12.24
CA ILE A 555 -20.21 -15.00 13.45
C ILE A 555 -20.25 -13.63 14.12
N PHE A 556 -21.44 -13.20 14.53
CA PHE A 556 -21.68 -11.96 15.26
C PHE A 556 -22.47 -12.25 16.53
N ALA A 557 -22.11 -11.57 17.62
CA ALA A 557 -22.92 -11.49 18.83
C ALA A 557 -22.75 -10.11 19.47
N GLY A 558 -23.83 -9.54 20.00
CA GLY A 558 -23.79 -8.23 20.64
C GLY A 558 -24.87 -8.03 21.69
N ALA A 559 -24.55 -7.21 22.69
CA ALA A 559 -25.47 -6.78 23.74
C ALA A 559 -25.31 -5.28 24.05
N VAL A 560 -26.43 -4.61 24.31
CA VAL A 560 -26.49 -3.22 24.79
C VAL A 560 -27.34 -3.15 26.05
N ALA A 561 -26.80 -2.52 27.09
CA ALA A 561 -27.50 -2.23 28.33
C ALA A 561 -27.61 -0.71 28.54
N GLY A 562 -28.72 -0.27 29.17
CA GLY A 562 -28.96 1.14 29.48
C GLY A 562 -29.87 1.87 28.48
N LEU A 563 -29.82 3.20 28.53
CA LEU A 563 -30.57 4.08 27.65
C LEU A 563 -29.73 4.34 26.39
N VAL A 564 -30.12 3.74 25.27
CA VAL A 564 -29.40 3.77 23.98
C VAL A 564 -30.27 4.44 22.90
N PRO A 565 -29.72 5.27 22.01
CA PRO A 565 -30.45 5.80 20.85
C PRO A 565 -30.69 4.72 19.79
N LEU A 566 -31.61 4.96 18.86
CA LEU A 566 -31.99 3.96 17.84
C LEU A 566 -30.81 3.53 16.98
N GLN A 567 -29.95 4.47 16.60
CA GLN A 567 -28.80 4.19 15.74
C GLN A 567 -27.67 3.40 16.39
N GLU A 568 -27.71 3.17 17.71
CA GLU A 568 -26.71 2.36 18.43
C GLU A 568 -27.24 0.98 18.85
N LYS A 569 -28.49 0.65 18.48
CA LYS A 569 -29.02 -0.72 18.56
C LYS A 569 -28.37 -1.62 17.50
N PHE A 570 -28.53 -2.94 17.66
CA PHE A 570 -28.13 -3.91 16.64
C PHE A 570 -29.26 -4.15 15.65
N TYR A 571 -28.93 -4.21 14.36
CA TYR A 571 -29.88 -4.40 13.27
C TYR A 571 -29.80 -5.79 12.67
N LEU A 572 -30.95 -6.28 12.21
CA LEU A 572 -31.05 -7.61 11.63
C LEU A 572 -30.37 -7.71 10.27
N SER A 573 -30.51 -6.68 9.42
CA SER A 573 -30.17 -6.72 7.99
C SER A 573 -28.79 -6.16 7.63
N GLY A 574 -27.98 -5.74 8.60
CA GLY A 574 -26.67 -5.12 8.34
C GLY A 574 -26.46 -3.84 9.15
N GLY A 575 -25.32 -3.17 8.96
CA GLY A 575 -25.01 -1.91 9.63
C GLY A 575 -25.79 -0.70 9.09
N LEU A 576 -26.03 0.32 9.92
CA LEU A 576 -26.70 1.56 9.50
C LEU A 576 -25.81 2.56 8.76
N SER A 577 -24.50 2.47 8.95
CA SER A 577 -23.54 3.48 8.53
C SER A 577 -22.30 2.83 7.94
N TYR A 578 -21.64 3.58 7.07
CA TYR A 578 -20.37 3.21 6.48
C TYR A 578 -19.33 2.86 7.56
N THR A 579 -18.49 1.89 7.24
CA THR A 579 -17.37 1.45 8.07
C THR A 579 -16.06 1.83 7.38
N PRO A 580 -14.90 1.77 8.05
CA PRO A 580 -13.61 1.92 7.37
C PRO A 580 -13.43 0.92 6.20
N GLU A 581 -14.02 -0.27 6.31
CA GLU A 581 -13.99 -1.31 5.28
C GLU A 581 -14.94 -1.01 4.10
N GLU A 582 -16.02 -0.27 4.33
CA GLU A 582 -17.05 0.11 3.37
C GLU A 582 -17.36 1.61 3.48
N PRO A 583 -16.43 2.50 3.06
CA PRO A 583 -16.47 3.92 3.42
C PRO A 583 -17.43 4.77 2.58
N VAL A 584 -18.05 4.18 1.56
CA VAL A 584 -18.89 4.91 0.62
C VAL A 584 -20.33 4.91 1.13
N SER A 585 -20.90 6.12 1.25
CA SER A 585 -22.31 6.32 1.56
C SER A 585 -22.96 7.08 0.40
N TRP A 586 -24.03 6.52 -0.16
CA TRP A 586 -24.71 7.08 -1.34
C TRP A 586 -25.97 7.86 -0.99
N ALA A 587 -26.77 7.33 -0.07
CA ALA A 587 -27.94 8.00 0.47
C ALA A 587 -28.19 7.53 1.91
N TYR A 588 -28.99 8.31 2.64
CA TYR A 588 -29.37 8.02 4.01
C TYR A 588 -30.86 7.65 4.14
N GLU A 589 -31.63 7.76 3.05
CA GLU A 589 -33.03 7.32 2.88
C GLU A 589 -33.27 6.85 1.43
N GLY A 590 -34.36 6.10 1.23
CA GLY A 590 -34.76 5.61 -0.08
C GLY A 590 -33.83 4.51 -0.59
N MET A 591 -34.02 4.15 -1.87
CA MET A 591 -33.48 2.88 -2.39
C MET A 591 -31.97 2.70 -2.18
N ALA A 592 -31.18 3.77 -2.09
CA ALA A 592 -29.72 3.71 -1.87
C ALA A 592 -29.28 3.85 -0.40
N SER A 593 -30.18 3.67 0.57
CA SER A 593 -29.86 3.76 2.00
C SER A 593 -29.30 2.46 2.59
N GLY A 594 -28.52 2.58 3.67
CA GLY A 594 -27.79 1.49 4.34
C GLY A 594 -28.62 0.34 4.93
N GLN A 595 -29.93 0.49 4.96
CA GLN A 595 -30.88 -0.54 5.39
C GLN A 595 -31.92 -0.83 4.31
N GLU A 596 -31.79 -0.27 3.11
CA GLU A 596 -32.62 -0.59 1.95
C GLU A 596 -31.76 -1.37 0.95
N HIS A 597 -31.47 -0.80 -0.22
CA HIS A 597 -30.66 -1.49 -1.24
C HIS A 597 -29.19 -1.08 -1.25
N TRP A 598 -28.71 -0.32 -0.27
CA TRP A 598 -27.27 -0.20 -0.03
C TRP A 598 -26.89 -0.99 1.22
N HIS A 599 -25.96 -1.92 1.08
CA HIS A 599 -25.60 -2.87 2.11
C HIS A 599 -24.30 -2.46 2.80
N TYR A 600 -24.32 -2.49 4.13
CA TYR A 600 -23.12 -2.44 4.97
C TYR A 600 -23.03 -3.73 5.78
N ASP A 601 -21.94 -4.47 5.63
CA ASP A 601 -21.64 -5.65 6.44
C ASP A 601 -21.57 -5.23 7.93
N GLY A 602 -22.52 -5.68 8.75
CA GLY A 602 -22.59 -5.29 10.17
C GLY A 602 -23.66 -6.03 10.95
N ASP A 603 -23.56 -6.04 12.28
CA ASP A 603 -24.53 -6.66 13.18
C ASP A 603 -24.92 -8.11 12.77
N ALA A 604 -26.19 -8.49 12.81
CA ALA A 604 -26.64 -9.86 12.50
C ALA A 604 -26.59 -10.20 10.99
N ASN A 605 -26.68 -9.18 10.13
CA ASN A 605 -26.43 -9.26 8.69
C ASN A 605 -27.27 -10.29 7.91
N CYS A 606 -28.53 -10.52 8.29
CA CYS A 606 -29.52 -11.31 7.56
C CYS A 606 -30.06 -10.50 6.37
N ARG A 607 -29.33 -10.54 5.26
CA ARG A 607 -29.46 -9.60 4.12
C ARG A 607 -30.84 -9.54 3.53
N GLY A 608 -31.57 -10.66 3.48
CA GLY A 608 -32.93 -10.71 2.96
C GLY A 608 -33.88 -9.76 3.67
N TYR A 609 -33.65 -9.46 4.95
CA TYR A 609 -34.55 -8.66 5.80
C TYR A 609 -34.32 -7.14 5.70
N TYR A 610 -33.61 -6.66 4.67
CA TYR A 610 -33.47 -5.23 4.41
C TYR A 610 -34.85 -4.55 4.24
N GLY A 611 -34.92 -3.26 4.53
CA GLY A 611 -36.10 -2.39 4.45
C GLY A 611 -37.03 -2.48 5.67
N LEU A 612 -36.83 -3.48 6.54
CA LEU A 612 -37.68 -3.73 7.70
C LEU A 612 -37.23 -2.98 8.96
N TYR A 613 -35.95 -2.59 9.04
CA TYR A 613 -35.37 -1.87 10.18
C TYR A 613 -35.57 -2.59 11.53
N ARG A 614 -35.63 -3.92 11.52
CA ARG A 614 -35.73 -4.72 12.75
C ARG A 614 -34.45 -4.53 13.55
N SER A 615 -34.59 -4.04 14.78
CA SER A 615 -33.48 -3.75 15.68
C SER A 615 -33.75 -4.18 17.11
N GLY A 616 -32.69 -4.36 17.90
CA GLY A 616 -32.79 -4.76 19.30
C GLY A 616 -31.54 -4.44 20.11
N ARG A 617 -31.67 -4.57 21.44
CA ARG A 617 -30.55 -4.47 22.40
C ARG A 617 -29.61 -5.67 22.34
N PHE A 618 -30.12 -6.83 21.95
CA PHE A 618 -29.36 -8.06 21.77
C PHE A 618 -29.43 -8.45 20.30
N GLY A 619 -28.33 -8.97 19.76
CA GLY A 619 -28.28 -9.45 18.40
C GLY A 619 -27.25 -10.55 18.24
N TRP A 620 -27.53 -11.48 17.34
CA TRP A 620 -26.57 -12.49 16.93
C TRP A 620 -26.83 -12.89 15.48
N GLY A 621 -25.79 -13.33 14.79
CA GLY A 621 -25.88 -13.77 13.40
C GLY A 621 -24.74 -14.66 13.00
N VAL A 622 -24.99 -15.51 12.01
CA VAL A 622 -24.00 -16.33 11.33
C VAL A 622 -24.26 -16.22 9.84
N ASN A 623 -23.23 -15.82 9.10
CA ASN A 623 -23.29 -15.62 7.65
C ASN A 623 -22.29 -16.58 7.00
N ILE A 624 -22.77 -17.43 6.10
CA ILE A 624 -21.94 -18.44 5.42
C ILE A 624 -21.91 -18.09 3.94
N HIS A 625 -20.71 -18.03 3.37
CA HIS A 625 -20.47 -17.80 1.95
C HIS A 625 -19.60 -18.91 1.36
N LEU A 626 -19.96 -19.36 0.17
CA LEU A 626 -19.06 -20.17 -0.67
C LEU A 626 -18.24 -19.23 -1.55
N LEU A 627 -16.92 -19.31 -1.46
CA LEU A 627 -16.01 -18.50 -2.26
C LEU A 627 -15.65 -19.25 -3.55
N PRO A 628 -15.73 -18.59 -4.72
CA PRO A 628 -15.30 -19.21 -5.96
C PRO A 628 -13.78 -19.41 -5.97
N ARG A 629 -13.32 -20.44 -6.69
CA ARG A 629 -11.88 -20.62 -6.92
C ARG A 629 -11.37 -19.55 -7.88
N THR A 630 -10.16 -19.06 -7.59
CA THR A 630 -9.42 -18.13 -8.46
C THR A 630 -9.20 -18.67 -9.88
N ALA A 631 -9.20 -19.99 -10.07
CA ALA A 631 -9.09 -20.64 -11.37
C ALA A 631 -10.36 -20.57 -12.25
N TRP A 632 -11.52 -20.19 -11.69
CA TRP A 632 -12.76 -20.11 -12.46
C TRP A 632 -12.77 -18.86 -13.35
N ARG A 633 -13.31 -18.98 -14.57
CA ARG A 633 -13.50 -17.83 -15.46
C ARG A 633 -14.74 -17.06 -15.05
N PHE A 634 -14.73 -15.76 -15.33
CA PHE A 634 -15.93 -14.95 -15.30
C PHE A 634 -17.01 -15.57 -16.22
N PRO A 635 -18.29 -15.64 -15.81
CA PRO A 635 -18.89 -15.03 -14.62
C PRO A 635 -18.85 -15.89 -13.35
N LEU A 636 -18.49 -17.18 -13.44
CA LEU A 636 -18.53 -18.10 -12.29
C LEU A 636 -17.62 -17.67 -11.14
N SER A 637 -16.50 -17.02 -11.44
CA SER A 637 -15.61 -16.45 -10.42
C SER A 637 -16.18 -15.25 -9.64
N ALA A 638 -17.31 -14.69 -10.08
CA ALA A 638 -18.00 -13.60 -9.39
C ALA A 638 -19.16 -14.09 -8.51
N ILE A 639 -19.59 -15.35 -8.62
CA ILE A 639 -20.79 -15.87 -7.95
C ILE A 639 -20.41 -16.45 -6.57
N GLN A 640 -21.08 -15.98 -5.52
CA GLN A 640 -20.89 -16.36 -4.13
C GLN A 640 -22.24 -16.71 -3.47
N PRO A 641 -22.66 -17.99 -3.52
CA PRO A 641 -23.84 -18.44 -2.78
C PRO A 641 -23.68 -18.13 -1.28
N PHE A 642 -24.76 -17.69 -0.64
CA PHE A 642 -24.76 -17.41 0.79
C PHE A 642 -26.01 -17.92 1.50
N ILE A 643 -25.86 -18.19 2.80
CA ILE A 643 -26.93 -18.47 3.75
C ILE A 643 -26.64 -17.64 5.00
N ASP A 644 -27.63 -16.88 5.43
CA ASP A 644 -27.56 -16.05 6.63
C ASP A 644 -28.61 -16.52 7.63
N PHE A 645 -28.26 -16.51 8.91
CA PHE A 645 -29.20 -16.75 9.99
C PHE A 645 -28.87 -15.97 11.25
N GLY A 646 -29.88 -15.48 11.93
CA GLY A 646 -29.67 -14.61 13.09
C GLY A 646 -30.98 -14.05 13.62
N ASN A 647 -30.87 -13.22 14.65
CA ASN A 647 -32.00 -12.45 15.15
C ASN A 647 -31.54 -11.24 15.99
N VAL A 648 -32.46 -10.31 16.23
CA VAL A 648 -32.31 -9.18 17.16
C VAL A 648 -33.52 -9.13 18.09
N ALA A 649 -33.31 -8.73 19.34
CA ALA A 649 -34.37 -8.61 20.34
C ALA A 649 -34.04 -7.56 21.41
N ASP A 650 -35.07 -7.00 22.06
CA ASP A 650 -34.87 -6.11 23.23
C ASP A 650 -34.73 -6.89 24.55
N THR A 651 -35.04 -8.20 24.58
CA THR A 651 -34.93 -9.07 25.76
C THR A 651 -34.23 -10.38 25.43
N LEU A 652 -33.55 -10.98 26.42
CA LEU A 652 -32.89 -12.30 26.30
C LEU A 652 -33.85 -13.49 26.42
N GLN A 653 -35.16 -13.26 26.40
CA GLN A 653 -36.13 -14.36 26.47
C GLN A 653 -36.01 -15.23 25.21
N LEU A 654 -35.90 -16.55 25.39
CA LEU A 654 -35.69 -17.51 24.30
C LEU A 654 -36.73 -17.37 23.17
N ARG A 655 -37.98 -17.05 23.52
CA ARG A 655 -39.07 -16.80 22.56
C ARG A 655 -38.85 -15.56 21.68
N SER A 656 -38.18 -14.54 22.19
CA SER A 656 -37.85 -13.30 21.48
C SER A 656 -36.64 -13.46 20.55
N LEU A 657 -35.80 -14.48 20.78
CA LEU A 657 -34.58 -14.76 20.03
C LEU A 657 -34.74 -15.86 18.96
N LYS A 658 -35.98 -16.15 18.52
CA LYS A 658 -36.22 -17.13 17.43
C LYS A 658 -35.43 -16.75 16.17
N PRO A 659 -34.59 -17.64 15.62
CA PRO A 659 -33.78 -17.33 14.46
C PRO A 659 -34.65 -17.10 13.23
N VAL A 660 -34.25 -16.13 12.41
CA VAL A 660 -34.68 -16.03 11.03
C VAL A 660 -33.53 -16.43 10.11
N PHE A 661 -33.88 -16.82 8.89
CA PHE A 661 -32.95 -17.29 7.88
C PHE A 661 -33.25 -16.61 6.55
N ASP A 662 -32.20 -16.39 5.77
CA ASP A 662 -32.30 -16.05 4.35
C ASP A 662 -31.16 -16.70 3.56
N ALA A 663 -31.41 -16.88 2.25
CA ALA A 663 -30.45 -17.49 1.35
C ALA A 663 -30.48 -16.79 -0.01
N GLY A 664 -29.31 -16.70 -0.64
CA GLY A 664 -29.13 -15.89 -1.82
C GLY A 664 -27.84 -16.16 -2.59
N ILE A 665 -27.60 -15.34 -3.60
CA ILE A 665 -26.36 -15.28 -4.35
C ILE A 665 -25.80 -13.86 -4.25
N ARG A 666 -24.51 -13.73 -3.93
CA ARG A 666 -23.75 -12.49 -4.09
C ARG A 666 -22.99 -12.53 -5.41
N LEU A 667 -23.11 -11.48 -6.22
CA LEU A 667 -22.25 -11.21 -7.37
C LEU A 667 -21.17 -10.21 -6.94
N LYS A 668 -19.91 -10.61 -6.93
CA LYS A 668 -18.78 -9.78 -6.48
C LYS A 668 -17.81 -9.49 -7.62
N LEU A 669 -17.61 -8.19 -7.90
CA LEU A 669 -16.70 -7.67 -8.92
C LEU A 669 -15.69 -6.73 -8.25
N GLY A 670 -14.60 -7.32 -7.74
CA GLY A 670 -13.59 -6.58 -6.98
C GLY A 670 -14.19 -5.96 -5.70
N PRO A 671 -14.16 -4.63 -5.53
CA PRO A 671 -14.75 -3.96 -4.38
C PRO A 671 -16.28 -3.83 -4.47
N LEU A 672 -16.87 -3.87 -5.67
CA LEU A 672 -18.32 -3.77 -5.84
C LEU A 672 -18.97 -5.14 -5.69
N TYR A 673 -20.14 -5.17 -5.06
CA TYR A 673 -20.95 -6.38 -4.99
C TYR A 673 -22.44 -6.09 -5.05
N ALA A 674 -23.20 -7.08 -5.50
CA ALA A 674 -24.66 -7.10 -5.47
C ALA A 674 -25.13 -8.39 -4.80
N ASP A 675 -25.96 -8.30 -3.77
CA ASP A 675 -26.60 -9.44 -3.12
C ASP A 675 -28.00 -9.66 -3.70
N PHE A 676 -28.37 -10.91 -3.94
CA PHE A 676 -29.70 -11.32 -4.38
C PHE A 676 -30.28 -12.37 -3.43
N PRO A 677 -30.90 -11.96 -2.29
CA PRO A 677 -31.59 -12.87 -1.39
C PRO A 677 -32.91 -13.37 -2.02
N PHE A 678 -32.94 -14.62 -2.47
CA PHE A 678 -34.14 -15.17 -3.10
C PHE A 678 -35.09 -15.84 -2.10
N TRP A 679 -34.60 -16.30 -0.93
CA TRP A 679 -35.41 -17.03 0.05
C TRP A 679 -35.35 -16.42 1.47
N LYS A 680 -36.49 -16.41 2.18
CA LYS A 680 -36.62 -16.05 3.61
C LYS A 680 -37.42 -17.12 4.37
N SER A 681 -37.05 -17.40 5.61
CA SER A 681 -37.83 -18.29 6.50
C SER A 681 -39.12 -17.67 7.02
N ALA A 682 -39.10 -16.36 7.31
CA ALA A 682 -40.20 -15.64 7.97
C ALA A 682 -40.50 -14.32 7.23
N PRO A 683 -41.12 -14.39 6.02
CA PRO A 683 -41.48 -13.20 5.25
C PRO A 683 -42.54 -12.35 5.96
N GLU A 684 -42.62 -11.07 5.62
CA GLU A 684 -43.68 -10.19 6.11
C GLU A 684 -45.06 -10.64 5.60
N PRO A 685 -46.17 -10.26 6.28
CA PRO A 685 -47.51 -10.55 5.78
C PRO A 685 -47.69 -10.07 4.33
N GLY A 686 -48.07 -10.99 3.43
CA GLY A 686 -48.25 -10.71 2.00
C GLY A 686 -46.99 -10.89 1.13
N GLU A 687 -45.83 -11.20 1.71
CA GLU A 687 -44.59 -11.48 0.98
C GLU A 687 -44.38 -12.99 0.79
N ASN A 688 -43.96 -13.41 -0.42
CA ASN A 688 -43.59 -14.80 -0.67
C ASN A 688 -42.23 -15.14 -0.04
N ARG A 689 -42.11 -16.37 0.48
CA ARG A 689 -40.82 -16.92 0.93
C ARG A 689 -39.77 -16.84 -0.17
N LEU A 690 -40.17 -17.14 -1.41
CA LEU A 690 -39.36 -16.94 -2.61
C LEU A 690 -39.77 -15.63 -3.31
N ALA A 691 -38.88 -14.65 -3.33
CA ALA A 691 -39.09 -13.41 -4.07
C ALA A 691 -37.75 -12.82 -4.52
N PHE A 692 -37.77 -12.08 -5.62
CA PHE A 692 -36.59 -11.35 -6.07
C PHE A 692 -36.33 -10.14 -5.16
N ARG A 693 -35.13 -10.08 -4.61
CA ARG A 693 -34.65 -9.02 -3.74
C ARG A 693 -33.22 -8.69 -4.13
N TRP A 694 -32.78 -7.46 -3.88
CA TRP A 694 -31.43 -7.05 -4.23
C TRP A 694 -30.88 -6.01 -3.27
N SER A 695 -29.57 -5.97 -3.10
CA SER A 695 -28.85 -4.85 -2.49
C SER A 695 -27.46 -4.72 -3.11
N LEU A 696 -26.86 -3.54 -3.01
CA LEU A 696 -25.55 -3.20 -3.56
C LEU A 696 -24.60 -2.81 -2.43
N GLY A 697 -23.32 -3.09 -2.56
CA GLY A 697 -22.33 -2.61 -1.62
C GLY A 697 -20.96 -2.40 -2.24
N PHE A 698 -20.10 -1.73 -1.48
CA PHE A 698 -18.73 -1.42 -1.87
C PHE A 698 -17.78 -1.66 -0.70
N LYS A 699 -16.87 -2.63 -0.86
CA LYS A 699 -15.92 -3.06 0.16
C LYS A 699 -14.48 -2.87 -0.31
N LEU A 700 -13.77 -1.92 0.31
CA LEU A 700 -12.39 -1.56 -0.04
C LEU A 700 -11.42 -2.74 0.07
N THR A 701 -11.65 -3.67 0.99
CA THR A 701 -10.79 -4.87 1.12
C THR A 701 -10.76 -5.70 -0.17
N GLY A 702 -11.77 -5.58 -1.03
CA GLY A 702 -11.81 -6.18 -2.37
C GLY A 702 -10.78 -5.60 -3.36
N LEU A 703 -10.29 -4.38 -3.15
CA LEU A 703 -9.19 -3.78 -3.94
C LEU A 703 -7.84 -4.40 -3.58
N ILE A 704 -7.62 -4.66 -2.29
CA ILE A 704 -6.34 -5.17 -1.76
C ILE A 704 -6.19 -6.68 -2.00
N SER A 705 -7.30 -7.42 -2.08
CA SER A 705 -7.27 -8.85 -2.43
C SER A 705 -7.09 -9.14 -3.93
N GLY A 706 -7.17 -8.10 -4.77
CA GLY A 706 -7.00 -8.19 -6.23
C GLY A 706 -5.65 -7.66 -6.74
N ILE A 707 -4.79 -7.19 -5.85
CA ILE A 707 -3.37 -6.88 -6.07
C ILE A 707 -2.56 -7.97 -5.35
#